data_AF-A0A6L7WMJ5-F1
#
_entry.id   AF-A0A6L7WMJ5-F1
#
_cell.length_a   1.000
_cell.length_b   1.000
_cell.length_c   1.000
_cell.angle_alpha   90.00
_cell.angle_beta   90.00
_cell.angle_gamma   90.00
#
_symmetry.space_group_name_H-M   'P 1'
#
loop_
_entity.id
_entity.type
_entity.pdbx_description
1 polymer ?
#
loop_
_entity_poly.entity_id
_entity_poly.type
_entity_poly.pdbx_seq_one_letter_code
_entity_poly.pdbx_strand_id
1 'polypeptide(L)'
;MATVLQRHAPQTPFVARRHLFQTGTLRFFDVHFVEASTLIQGGELKLSGEGDGIVLLALPRTALEREELEGQQATVAPALERLGAGRPVVLVVPETSVRLSQLVHELAAAQLVRTSTPELQSDPVARTELAERIQELDRHVASEVGRAFDPRRSEWFVAGERLELSSWRAVSSVLSALCDAHFSGAPPIRNELLNRRALSTSAARARRNLIEAMILRREVAQLGFEGHPPEVSMYRSLLEQHGFHRRRGDTWRFGPPRRALRPLWTAVQEFLRDAETCRRPLIELYDRLRRPPFGIKDGPLPVIVVAALLARDSRVAVYERGSFVPAWTPSHAERRIRSPDGFEVRQCRIGGQRREVVNHLAEMLFPSNTRRPSLLGVVRGLVQFVAKLTPYARRTLRISDRARDIREALVRAREPAQLVFDELPAACRCPPLGSSPTNDRSRIDDFVAALEAGLREVRDAYPALLARSAAALANHLSLPGDLAELAVELRSRASLVEDTAVEPRLRSFVVRASDGGFGPDDMLASLLTQLADKPPPEWSDADEDQFEVRLASVARSFRGAESLLVDPNGPIDGQPLLRLSVARRGRPEQERVFPLRAAEESRIAALRDRILDTVRRPRAEAAACDSEQALAALALAAESLLDGADGSQPERGGR
;
A
#
# COMPACT_ATOMS: atom_id res chain seq x y z
N MET A 1 25.22 -35.56 35.54
CA MET A 1 24.82 -34.49 36.47
C MET A 1 24.28 -33.27 35.71
N ALA A 2 25.02 -32.76 34.73
CA ALA A 2 24.65 -31.59 33.92
C ALA A 2 23.25 -31.68 33.28
N THR A 3 22.90 -32.83 32.67
CA THR A 3 21.59 -33.04 32.05
C THR A 3 20.43 -32.97 33.06
N VAL A 4 20.64 -33.51 34.27
CA VAL A 4 19.62 -33.49 35.33
C VAL A 4 19.42 -32.05 35.82
N LEU A 5 20.52 -31.31 36.04
CA LEU A 5 20.47 -29.91 36.43
C LEU A 5 19.80 -29.02 35.38
N GLN A 6 20.13 -29.21 34.10
CA GLN A 6 19.52 -28.46 33.01
C GLN A 6 18.00 -28.68 32.93
N ARG A 7 17.52 -29.90 33.24
CA ARG A 7 16.11 -30.28 33.14
C ARG A 7 15.30 -29.92 34.39
N HIS A 8 15.88 -30.03 35.57
CA HIS A 8 15.15 -30.00 36.84
C HIS A 8 15.55 -28.86 37.77
N ALA A 9 16.69 -28.21 37.54
CA ALA A 9 17.12 -27.04 38.30
C ALA A 9 17.67 -25.93 37.37
N PRO A 10 16.88 -25.47 36.38
CA PRO A 10 17.32 -24.41 35.48
C PRO A 10 17.58 -23.13 36.28
N GLN A 11 18.78 -22.57 36.11
CA GLN A 11 19.16 -21.35 36.80
C GLN A 11 18.58 -20.11 36.13
N THR A 12 18.35 -19.08 36.95
CA THR A 12 17.90 -17.80 36.45
C THR A 12 19.01 -17.16 35.60
N PRO A 13 18.68 -16.57 34.44
CA PRO A 13 19.68 -15.95 33.58
C PRO A 13 20.42 -14.80 34.30
N PHE A 14 21.72 -14.68 34.03
CA PHE A 14 22.50 -13.56 34.57
C PHE A 14 22.23 -12.27 33.77
N VAL A 15 21.97 -11.17 34.47
CA VAL A 15 21.63 -9.89 33.83
C VAL A 15 22.79 -8.90 33.92
N ALA A 16 23.10 -8.26 32.78
CA ALA A 16 24.05 -7.16 32.69
C ALA A 16 23.44 -5.85 33.21
N ARG A 17 23.28 -5.73 34.54
CA ARG A 17 22.53 -4.64 35.20
C ARG A 17 23.07 -3.24 34.90
N ARG A 18 24.40 -3.06 34.90
CA ARG A 18 25.02 -1.75 34.58
C ARG A 18 24.72 -1.37 33.12
N HIS A 19 24.87 -2.33 32.19
CA HIS A 19 24.56 -2.11 30.77
C HIS A 19 23.09 -1.73 30.57
N LEU A 20 22.16 -2.42 31.24
CA LEU A 20 20.73 -2.08 31.22
C LEU A 20 20.48 -0.65 31.72
N PHE A 21 21.05 -0.26 32.86
CA PHE A 21 20.87 1.08 33.40
C PHE A 21 21.39 2.17 32.46
N GLN A 22 22.56 1.95 31.85
CA GLN A 22 23.21 2.95 30.98
C GLN A 22 22.53 3.05 29.62
N THR A 23 22.22 1.92 28.99
CA THR A 23 21.71 1.85 27.60
C THR A 23 20.21 1.73 27.48
N GLY A 24 19.52 1.31 28.55
CA GLY A 24 18.09 0.95 28.51
C GLY A 24 17.81 -0.41 27.86
N THR A 25 18.84 -1.20 27.52
CA THR A 25 18.68 -2.51 26.86
C THR A 25 18.90 -3.65 27.84
N LEU A 26 17.88 -4.50 28.03
CA LEU A 26 18.04 -5.73 28.80
C LEU A 26 18.90 -6.73 28.02
N ARG A 27 20.10 -6.96 28.54
CA ARG A 27 21.02 -8.01 28.09
C ARG A 27 21.16 -9.05 29.19
N PHE A 28 20.99 -10.31 28.83
CA PHE A 28 21.09 -11.42 29.76
C PHE A 28 21.86 -12.58 29.15
N PHE A 29 22.41 -13.43 30.01
CA PHE A 29 23.21 -14.58 29.64
C PHE A 29 22.44 -15.85 30.00
N ASP A 30 22.28 -16.74 29.01
CA ASP A 30 21.71 -18.06 29.24
C ASP A 30 22.66 -18.88 30.10
N VAL A 31 22.12 -19.68 31.02
CA VAL A 31 22.92 -20.54 31.90
C VAL A 31 22.83 -21.98 31.41
N HIS A 32 24.00 -22.57 31.19
CA HIS A 32 24.13 -23.96 30.78
C HIS A 32 25.02 -24.75 31.74
N PHE A 33 24.71 -26.03 31.91
CA PHE A 33 25.52 -26.95 32.68
C PHE A 33 26.24 -27.92 31.74
N VAL A 34 27.50 -28.19 32.03
CA VAL A 34 28.32 -29.16 31.29
C VAL A 34 29.17 -29.97 32.25
N GLU A 35 29.47 -31.22 31.92
CA GLU A 35 30.47 -32.00 32.67
C GLU A 35 31.87 -31.51 32.26
N ALA A 36 32.79 -31.34 33.21
CA ALA A 36 34.15 -30.89 32.92
C ALA A 36 34.85 -31.79 31.88
N SER A 37 34.67 -33.10 31.99
CA SER A 37 35.21 -34.10 31.05
C SER A 37 34.75 -33.89 29.60
N THR A 38 33.52 -33.40 29.37
CA THR A 38 33.03 -33.10 28.01
C THR A 38 33.82 -31.95 27.38
N LEU A 39 34.20 -30.93 28.17
CA LEU A 39 35.03 -29.83 27.68
C LEU A 39 36.47 -30.27 27.41
N ILE A 40 37.06 -31.04 28.33
CA ILE A 40 38.43 -31.58 28.22
C ILE A 40 38.58 -32.45 26.96
N GLN A 41 37.60 -33.33 26.71
CA GLN A 41 37.61 -34.25 25.57
C GLN A 41 37.17 -33.62 24.24
N GLY A 42 36.78 -32.34 24.24
CA GLY A 42 36.29 -31.65 23.05
C GLY A 42 34.96 -32.20 22.51
N GLY A 43 34.09 -32.70 23.39
CA GLY A 43 32.78 -33.23 23.03
C GLY A 43 31.82 -32.17 22.50
N GLU A 44 30.78 -32.60 21.77
CA GLU A 44 29.76 -31.68 21.26
C GLU A 44 28.89 -31.09 22.38
N LEU A 45 28.66 -29.77 22.32
CA LEU A 45 27.79 -29.04 23.23
C LEU A 45 26.59 -28.45 22.51
N LYS A 46 25.41 -28.68 23.08
CA LYS A 46 24.16 -28.07 22.62
C LYS A 46 23.80 -26.89 23.52
N LEU A 47 24.17 -25.70 23.08
CA LEU A 47 23.79 -24.45 23.75
C LEU A 47 22.49 -23.93 23.12
N SER A 48 21.49 -23.64 23.96
CA SER A 48 20.14 -23.30 23.53
C SER A 48 19.64 -22.07 24.27
N GLY A 49 18.87 -21.23 23.62
CA GLY A 49 18.29 -20.05 24.25
C GLY A 49 18.59 -18.80 23.44
N GLU A 50 18.00 -17.70 23.89
CA GLU A 50 18.07 -16.43 23.19
C GLU A 50 18.96 -15.42 23.90
N GLY A 51 19.65 -15.77 24.99
CA GLY A 51 20.54 -14.88 25.73
C GLY A 51 21.52 -14.15 24.81
N ASP A 52 21.80 -12.90 25.16
CA ASP A 52 22.80 -12.07 24.47
C ASP A 52 24.24 -12.51 24.81
N GLY A 53 24.39 -13.48 25.72
CA GLY A 53 25.61 -14.16 26.10
C GLY A 53 25.31 -15.51 26.73
N ILE A 54 26.35 -16.25 27.12
CA ILE A 54 26.24 -17.57 27.73
C ILE A 54 27.13 -17.64 28.97
N VAL A 55 26.60 -18.17 30.08
CA VAL A 55 27.37 -18.60 31.24
C VAL A 55 27.30 -20.12 31.31
N LEU A 56 28.46 -20.77 31.24
CA LEU A 56 28.60 -22.22 31.23
C LEU A 56 29.23 -22.68 32.55
N LEU A 57 28.47 -23.40 33.37
CA LEU A 57 29.00 -24.04 34.57
C LEU A 57 29.54 -25.43 34.22
N ALA A 58 30.86 -25.56 34.25
CA ALA A 58 31.56 -26.81 34.05
C ALA A 58 31.72 -27.54 35.37
N LEU A 59 31.13 -28.72 35.49
CA LEU A 59 31.03 -29.48 36.72
C LEU A 59 32.10 -30.56 36.76
N PRO A 60 33.19 -30.40 37.55
CA PRO A 60 34.18 -31.44 37.74
C PRO A 60 33.67 -32.51 38.70
N ARG A 61 33.95 -33.78 38.40
CA ARG A 61 33.68 -34.92 39.30
C ARG A 61 34.80 -35.16 40.28
N THR A 62 36.02 -34.80 39.91
CA THR A 62 37.23 -35.00 40.72
C THR A 62 38.07 -33.72 40.77
N ALA A 63 38.95 -33.62 41.76
CA ALA A 63 39.93 -32.54 41.82
C ALA A 63 40.87 -32.54 40.60
N LEU A 64 41.21 -33.73 40.09
CA LEU A 64 42.05 -33.87 38.89
C LEU A 64 41.35 -33.31 37.64
N GLU A 65 40.07 -33.63 37.43
CA GLU A 65 39.29 -33.04 36.32
C GLU A 65 39.21 -31.51 36.43
N ARG A 66 39.16 -30.97 37.65
CA ARG A 66 39.17 -29.53 37.88
C ARG A 66 40.51 -28.92 37.49
N GLU A 67 41.61 -29.46 38.01
CA GLU A 67 42.97 -28.98 37.69
C GLU A 67 43.27 -29.09 36.19
N GLU A 68 42.84 -30.17 35.55
CA GLU A 68 42.99 -30.38 34.11
C GLU A 68 42.20 -29.34 33.30
N LEU A 69 40.95 -29.07 33.67
CA LEU A 69 40.12 -28.05 33.01
C LEU A 69 40.70 -26.64 33.20
N GLU A 70 41.23 -26.33 34.39
CA GLU A 70 41.90 -25.06 34.68
C GLU A 70 43.24 -24.93 33.92
N GLY A 71 43.98 -26.02 33.74
CA GLY A 71 45.24 -26.06 32.99
C GLY A 71 45.06 -26.03 31.46
N GLN A 72 43.93 -26.53 30.96
CA GLN A 72 43.62 -26.61 29.52
C GLN A 72 42.81 -25.41 28.99
N GLN A 73 42.74 -24.30 29.72
CA GLN A 73 41.97 -23.12 29.31
C GLN A 73 42.34 -22.61 27.90
N ALA A 74 43.62 -22.70 27.52
CA ALA A 74 44.08 -22.33 26.18
C ALA A 74 43.46 -23.18 25.05
N THR A 75 43.06 -24.43 25.34
CA THR A 75 42.39 -25.34 24.39
C THR A 75 40.86 -25.25 24.49
N VAL A 76 40.35 -25.01 25.69
CA VAL A 76 38.91 -24.85 25.96
C VAL A 76 38.38 -23.52 25.41
N ALA A 77 39.16 -22.44 25.46
CA ALA A 77 38.74 -21.13 24.96
C ALA A 77 38.37 -21.12 23.46
N PRO A 78 39.17 -21.68 22.53
CA PRO A 78 38.78 -21.84 21.12
C PRO A 78 37.53 -22.71 20.92
N ALA A 79 37.25 -23.67 21.81
CA ALA A 79 36.01 -24.44 21.76
C ALA A 79 34.81 -23.58 22.18
N LEU A 80 34.94 -22.81 23.27
CA LEU A 80 33.89 -21.91 23.75
C LEU A 80 33.57 -20.78 22.75
N GLU A 81 34.56 -20.24 22.05
CA GLU A 81 34.34 -19.23 21.00
C GLU A 81 33.52 -19.77 19.82
N ARG A 82 33.84 -20.99 19.35
CA ARG A 82 33.06 -21.67 18.29
C ARG A 82 31.62 -21.94 18.74
N LEU A 83 31.44 -22.30 20.01
CA LEU A 83 30.14 -22.63 20.60
C LEU A 83 29.26 -21.41 20.87
N GLY A 84 29.85 -20.25 21.11
CA GLY A 84 29.12 -19.02 21.39
C GLY A 84 28.22 -18.55 20.24
N ALA A 85 28.38 -19.08 19.02
CA ALA A 85 27.67 -18.63 17.81
C ALA A 85 27.76 -17.10 17.62
N GLY A 86 28.92 -16.53 17.98
CA GLY A 86 29.16 -15.10 18.00
C GLY A 86 28.58 -14.37 19.21
N ARG A 87 28.23 -15.05 20.31
CA ARG A 87 27.87 -14.46 21.62
C ARG A 87 29.04 -14.58 22.61
N PRO A 88 29.19 -13.64 23.57
CA PRO A 88 30.17 -13.77 24.64
C PRO A 88 29.85 -14.98 25.53
N VAL A 89 30.87 -15.80 25.80
CA VAL A 89 30.78 -16.99 26.65
C VAL A 89 31.66 -16.80 27.88
N VAL A 90 31.10 -17.12 29.04
CA VAL A 90 31.79 -17.11 30.35
C VAL A 90 31.79 -18.52 30.88
N LEU A 91 32.96 -19.06 31.20
CA LEU A 91 33.11 -20.37 31.83
C LEU A 91 33.21 -20.20 33.35
N VAL A 92 32.50 -21.04 34.09
CA VAL A 92 32.54 -21.10 35.54
C VAL A 92 32.94 -22.51 35.96
N VAL A 93 33.99 -22.62 36.75
CA VAL A 93 34.51 -23.87 37.31
C VAL A 93 34.35 -23.82 38.83
N PRO A 94 33.35 -24.50 39.41
CA PRO A 94 33.12 -24.49 40.85
C PRO A 94 34.13 -25.38 41.58
N GLU A 95 34.26 -25.16 42.88
CA GLU A 95 34.78 -26.18 43.79
C GLU A 95 33.97 -27.49 43.67
N THR A 96 34.67 -28.62 43.72
CA THR A 96 34.04 -29.94 43.67
C THR A 96 33.10 -30.11 44.89
N SER A 97 31.80 -30.28 44.65
CA SER A 97 30.79 -30.49 45.69
C SER A 97 30.23 -31.91 45.63
N VAL A 98 30.66 -32.76 46.56
CA VAL A 98 30.10 -34.12 46.75
C VAL A 98 28.60 -34.04 47.05
N ARG A 99 28.20 -33.05 47.86
CA ARG A 99 26.80 -32.81 48.24
C ARG A 99 25.92 -32.50 47.04
N LEU A 100 26.37 -31.65 46.11
CA LEU A 100 25.62 -31.36 44.90
C LEU A 100 25.40 -32.62 44.06
N SER A 101 26.44 -33.44 43.90
CA SER A 101 26.32 -34.72 43.17
C SER A 101 25.32 -35.68 43.83
N GLN A 102 25.35 -35.81 45.16
CA GLN A 102 24.41 -36.65 45.90
C GLN A 102 22.96 -36.18 45.73
N LEU A 103 22.71 -34.88 45.93
CA LEU A 103 21.37 -34.30 45.78
C LEU A 103 20.82 -34.44 44.35
N VAL A 104 21.67 -34.25 43.33
CA VAL A 104 21.26 -34.43 41.93
C VAL A 104 20.94 -35.90 41.63
N HIS A 105 21.67 -36.84 42.23
CA HIS A 105 21.39 -38.28 42.10
C HIS A 105 20.08 -38.66 42.79
N GLU A 106 19.85 -38.20 44.02
CA GLU A 106 18.59 -38.40 44.75
C GLU A 106 17.39 -37.80 43.99
N LEU A 107 17.54 -36.59 43.46
CA LEU A 107 16.51 -35.95 42.64
C LEU A 107 16.21 -36.76 41.38
N ALA A 108 17.24 -37.24 40.67
CA ALA A 108 17.07 -38.07 39.48
C ALA A 108 16.35 -39.39 39.81
N ALA A 109 16.70 -40.03 40.94
CA ALA A 109 16.04 -41.24 41.40
C ALA A 109 14.55 -40.97 41.75
N ALA A 110 14.26 -39.91 42.52
CA ALA A 110 12.89 -39.54 42.87
C ALA A 110 12.03 -39.21 41.63
N GLN A 111 12.62 -38.52 40.65
CA GLN A 111 11.98 -38.25 39.35
C GLN A 111 11.68 -39.54 38.59
N LEU A 112 12.62 -40.50 38.59
CA LEU A 112 12.45 -41.80 37.94
C LEU A 112 11.31 -42.60 38.57
N VAL A 113 11.24 -42.65 39.92
CA VAL A 113 10.13 -43.28 40.65
C VAL A 113 8.79 -42.63 40.26
N ARG A 114 8.74 -41.29 40.21
CA ARG A 114 7.54 -40.56 39.81
C ARG A 114 7.05 -40.94 38.40
N THR A 115 7.95 -41.20 37.46
CA THR A 115 7.58 -41.49 36.06
C THR A 115 7.45 -42.98 35.75
N SER A 116 8.05 -43.86 36.55
CA SER A 116 8.22 -45.29 36.21
C SER A 116 7.48 -46.24 37.13
N THR A 117 6.72 -45.74 38.11
CA THR A 117 5.96 -46.55 39.08
C THR A 117 4.45 -46.38 38.88
N PRO A 118 3.76 -47.30 38.18
CA PRO A 118 2.32 -47.25 37.94
C PRO A 118 1.46 -47.26 39.21
N GLU A 119 1.92 -47.93 40.27
CA GLU A 119 1.22 -48.11 41.54
C GLU A 119 0.97 -46.78 42.27
N LEU A 120 1.79 -45.76 41.99
CA LEU A 120 1.57 -44.41 42.50
C LEU A 120 0.26 -43.80 41.98
N GLN A 121 -0.26 -44.22 40.82
CA GLN A 121 -1.52 -43.67 40.30
C GLN A 121 -2.72 -43.95 41.22
N SER A 122 -2.69 -45.08 41.92
CA SER A 122 -3.73 -45.52 42.85
C SER A 122 -3.55 -45.02 44.29
N ASP A 123 -2.41 -44.41 44.64
CA ASP A 123 -2.13 -43.91 45.99
C ASP A 123 -1.91 -42.37 46.00
N PRO A 124 -2.95 -41.59 46.36
CA PRO A 124 -2.84 -40.14 46.39
C PRO A 124 -1.91 -39.62 47.50
N VAL A 125 -1.72 -40.38 48.60
CA VAL A 125 -0.86 -39.97 49.72
C VAL A 125 0.60 -40.10 49.31
N ALA A 126 0.99 -41.27 48.79
CA ALA A 126 2.35 -41.51 48.31
C ALA A 126 2.76 -40.55 47.18
N ARG A 127 1.82 -40.20 46.29
CA ARG A 127 2.05 -39.17 45.26
C ARG A 127 2.33 -37.79 45.84
N THR A 128 1.58 -37.41 46.88
CA THR A 128 1.72 -36.10 47.52
C THR A 128 3.06 -36.04 48.27
N GLU A 129 3.39 -37.06 49.04
CA GLU A 129 4.68 -37.16 49.75
C GLU A 129 5.88 -37.14 48.78
N LEU A 130 5.83 -37.91 47.69
CA LEU A 130 6.88 -37.88 46.66
C LEU A 130 7.01 -36.51 46.00
N ALA A 131 5.89 -35.80 45.76
CA ALA A 131 5.92 -34.46 45.21
C ALA A 131 6.56 -33.45 46.18
N GLU A 132 6.22 -33.52 47.47
CA GLU A 132 6.83 -32.70 48.52
C GLU A 132 8.34 -32.98 48.65
N ARG A 133 8.73 -34.25 48.60
CA ARG A 133 10.15 -34.66 48.64
C ARG A 133 10.92 -34.14 47.45
N ILE A 134 10.36 -34.22 46.25
CA ILE A 134 10.98 -33.64 45.03
C ILE A 134 11.12 -32.12 45.19
N GLN A 135 10.10 -31.44 45.71
CA GLN A 135 10.16 -29.98 45.94
C GLN A 135 11.23 -29.60 46.99
N GLU A 136 11.44 -30.43 48.01
CA GLU A 136 12.53 -30.26 48.97
C GLU A 136 13.91 -30.45 48.33
N LEU A 137 14.08 -31.53 47.55
CA LEU A 137 15.31 -31.80 46.81
C LEU A 137 15.62 -30.68 45.82
N ASP A 138 14.63 -30.18 45.08
CA ASP A 138 14.78 -29.05 44.16
C ASP A 138 15.30 -27.79 44.88
N ARG A 139 14.77 -27.48 46.07
CA ARG A 139 15.25 -26.34 46.89
C ARG A 139 16.71 -26.53 47.32
N HIS A 140 17.09 -27.74 47.75
CA HIS A 140 18.46 -28.03 48.14
C HIS A 140 19.43 -27.99 46.96
N VAL A 141 19.05 -28.57 45.81
CA VAL A 141 19.82 -28.49 44.56
C VAL A 141 19.98 -27.04 44.13
N ALA A 142 18.91 -26.24 44.11
CA ALA A 142 18.99 -24.82 43.74
C ALA A 142 19.95 -24.03 44.66
N SER A 143 19.95 -24.32 45.96
CA SER A 143 20.88 -23.69 46.91
C SER A 143 22.34 -24.07 46.63
N GLU A 144 22.63 -25.34 46.40
CA GLU A 144 23.99 -25.82 46.10
C GLU A 144 24.47 -25.33 44.73
N VAL A 145 23.60 -25.26 43.72
CA VAL A 145 23.95 -24.64 42.43
C VAL A 145 24.23 -23.15 42.61
N GLY A 146 23.46 -22.43 43.43
CA GLY A 146 23.74 -21.03 43.77
C GLY A 146 25.12 -20.85 44.41
N ARG A 147 25.55 -21.80 45.26
CA ARG A 147 26.91 -21.83 45.83
C ARG A 147 27.98 -22.16 44.80
N ALA A 148 27.68 -23.03 43.83
CA ALA A 148 28.60 -23.37 42.75
C ALA A 148 28.90 -22.16 41.85
N PHE A 149 27.97 -21.21 41.71
CA PHE A 149 28.24 -19.95 41.02
C PHE A 149 28.80 -18.84 41.92
N ASP A 150 28.97 -19.06 43.24
CA ASP A 150 29.54 -18.03 44.12
C ASP A 150 30.98 -17.74 43.65
N PRO A 151 31.31 -16.49 43.25
CA PRO A 151 32.65 -16.14 42.76
C PRO A 151 33.75 -16.35 43.81
N ARG A 152 33.41 -16.54 45.09
CA ARG A 152 34.37 -16.89 46.15
C ARG A 152 34.68 -18.39 46.22
N ARG A 153 33.91 -19.22 45.53
CA ARG A 153 33.97 -20.70 45.54
C ARG A 153 34.05 -21.28 44.13
N SER A 154 34.31 -20.42 43.14
CA SER A 154 34.37 -20.81 41.73
C SER A 154 35.33 -19.91 40.99
N GLU A 155 36.00 -20.49 40.01
CA GLU A 155 36.88 -19.79 39.09
C GLU A 155 36.10 -19.41 37.83
N TRP A 156 36.24 -18.17 37.40
CA TRP A 156 35.53 -17.61 36.26
C TRP A 156 36.51 -17.28 35.15
N PHE A 157 36.19 -17.65 33.92
CA PHE A 157 37.06 -17.46 32.76
C PHE A 157 36.31 -16.82 31.60
N VAL A 158 37.01 -15.95 30.87
CA VAL A 158 36.55 -15.34 29.61
C VAL A 158 37.69 -15.41 28.61
N ALA A 159 37.43 -15.96 27.42
CA ALA A 159 38.45 -16.13 26.37
C ALA A 159 39.75 -16.81 26.85
N GLY A 160 39.64 -17.70 27.85
CA GLY A 160 40.77 -18.42 28.46
C GLY A 160 41.50 -17.67 29.57
N GLU A 161 41.15 -16.41 29.83
CA GLU A 161 41.72 -15.62 30.92
C GLU A 161 40.89 -15.76 32.20
N ARG A 162 41.57 -16.00 33.32
CA ARG A 162 40.97 -16.07 34.66
C ARG A 162 40.57 -14.68 35.15
N LEU A 163 39.37 -14.56 35.71
CA LEU A 163 38.83 -13.33 36.27
C LEU A 163 38.98 -13.30 37.79
N GLU A 164 39.49 -12.21 38.33
CA GLU A 164 39.51 -11.98 39.78
C GLU A 164 38.16 -11.43 40.27
N LEU A 165 37.28 -12.32 40.72
CA LEU A 165 35.94 -11.97 41.19
C LEU A 165 35.78 -12.26 42.69
N SER A 166 35.40 -11.25 43.47
CA SER A 166 35.20 -11.39 44.93
C SER A 166 33.75 -11.20 45.39
N SER A 167 32.84 -10.86 44.46
CA SER A 167 31.43 -10.60 44.74
C SER A 167 30.53 -10.71 43.51
N TRP A 168 29.23 -10.92 43.73
CA TRP A 168 28.21 -10.85 42.68
C TRP A 168 28.14 -9.52 41.93
N ARG A 169 28.56 -8.42 42.57
CA ARG A 169 28.67 -7.12 41.93
C ARG A 169 29.79 -7.11 40.88
N ALA A 170 30.91 -7.77 41.17
CA ALA A 170 32.01 -7.93 40.22
C ALA A 170 31.57 -8.76 39.00
N VAL A 171 30.88 -9.89 39.22
CA VAL A 171 30.27 -10.71 38.16
C VAL A 171 29.38 -9.86 37.24
N SER A 172 28.42 -9.12 37.82
CA SER A 172 27.51 -8.27 37.03
C SER A 172 28.24 -7.16 36.26
N SER A 173 29.34 -6.63 36.82
CA SER A 173 30.19 -5.63 36.16
C SER A 173 30.89 -6.21 34.93
N VAL A 174 31.48 -7.41 35.05
CA VAL A 174 32.13 -8.12 33.94
C VAL A 174 31.12 -8.43 32.83
N LEU A 175 29.97 -9.02 33.17
CA LEU A 175 28.93 -9.32 32.18
C LEU A 175 28.47 -8.05 31.44
N SER A 176 28.39 -6.92 32.15
CA SER A 176 28.08 -5.63 31.53
C SER A 176 29.20 -5.14 30.61
N ALA A 177 30.47 -5.33 30.98
CA ALA A 177 31.60 -4.95 30.15
C ALA A 177 31.68 -5.80 28.87
N LEU A 178 31.37 -7.10 28.96
CA LEU A 178 31.24 -7.97 27.81
C LEU A 178 30.15 -7.48 26.86
N CYS A 179 28.97 -7.10 27.38
CA CYS A 179 27.92 -6.51 26.57
C CYS A 179 28.33 -5.18 25.93
N ASP A 180 29.07 -4.32 26.63
CA ASP A 180 29.53 -3.03 26.09
C ASP A 180 30.51 -3.23 24.92
N ALA A 181 31.46 -4.15 25.07
CA ALA A 181 32.42 -4.48 24.01
C ALA A 181 31.72 -5.13 22.81
N HIS A 182 30.86 -6.11 23.09
CA HIS A 182 30.17 -6.90 22.07
C HIS A 182 29.12 -6.08 21.29
N PHE A 183 28.43 -5.17 21.96
CA PHE A 183 27.41 -4.28 21.38
C PHE A 183 27.87 -2.82 21.34
N SER A 184 29.14 -2.60 21.00
CA SER A 184 29.78 -1.26 20.98
C SER A 184 29.14 -0.25 20.01
N GLY A 185 28.40 -0.73 19.01
CA GLY A 185 27.66 0.09 18.05
C GLY A 185 26.21 0.36 18.45
N ALA A 186 25.72 -0.25 19.54
CA ALA A 186 24.34 -0.13 19.98
C ALA A 186 24.06 1.26 20.58
N PRO A 187 22.97 1.92 20.19
CA PRO A 187 22.59 3.18 20.81
C PRO A 187 21.84 2.98 22.13
N PRO A 188 21.92 3.96 23.03
CA PRO A 188 21.13 3.93 24.25
C PRO A 188 19.66 4.25 23.94
N ILE A 189 18.76 3.27 24.05
CA ILE A 189 17.31 3.42 23.87
C ILE A 189 16.63 3.23 25.23
N ARG A 190 16.42 4.34 25.95
CA ARG A 190 15.82 4.34 27.30
C ARG A 190 14.29 4.37 27.23
N ASN A 191 13.72 3.30 26.69
CA ASN A 191 12.28 3.11 26.66
C ASN A 191 11.96 1.63 26.83
N GLU A 192 11.53 1.24 28.01
CA GLU A 192 11.25 -0.18 28.30
C GLU A 192 10.07 -0.72 27.51
N LEU A 193 9.11 0.12 27.11
CA LEU A 193 7.98 -0.33 26.29
C LEU A 193 8.43 -0.69 24.88
N LEU A 194 9.39 0.03 24.32
CA LEU A 194 9.88 -0.17 22.96
C LEU A 194 11.08 -1.11 22.91
N ASN A 195 12.07 -0.97 23.80
CA ASN A 195 13.36 -1.67 23.72
C ASN A 195 13.32 -3.11 24.24
N ARG A 196 12.46 -3.93 23.64
CA ARG A 196 12.29 -5.37 23.95
C ARG A 196 12.29 -6.20 22.68
N ARG A 197 12.53 -7.51 22.83
CA ARG A 197 12.34 -8.48 21.74
C ARG A 197 10.86 -8.70 21.48
N ALA A 198 10.14 -9.18 22.48
CA ALA A 198 8.69 -9.30 22.46
C ALA A 198 8.04 -8.07 23.10
N LEU A 199 7.15 -7.40 22.36
CA LEU A 199 6.33 -6.30 22.86
C LEU A 199 5.04 -6.83 23.48
N SER A 200 4.53 -6.15 24.52
CA SER A 200 3.14 -6.35 24.93
C SER A 200 2.18 -5.93 23.82
N THR A 201 0.93 -6.40 23.85
CA THR A 201 -0.11 -5.97 22.90
C THR A 201 -0.29 -4.45 22.89
N SER A 202 -0.26 -3.81 24.06
CA SER A 202 -0.33 -2.34 24.22
C SER A 202 0.89 -1.63 23.61
N ALA A 203 2.11 -2.11 23.86
CA ALA A 203 3.33 -1.53 23.30
C ALA A 203 3.41 -1.75 21.78
N ALA A 204 2.99 -2.90 21.27
CA ALA A 204 2.92 -3.17 19.85
C ALA A 204 1.93 -2.22 19.14
N ARG A 205 0.78 -1.94 19.77
CA ARG A 205 -0.19 -0.93 19.29
C ARG A 205 0.41 0.47 19.28
N ALA A 206 1.06 0.89 20.36
CA ALA A 206 1.74 2.19 20.43
C ALA A 206 2.82 2.35 19.35
N ARG A 207 3.64 1.31 19.11
CA ARG A 207 4.63 1.32 18.02
C ARG A 207 3.97 1.46 16.65
N ARG A 208 2.82 0.82 16.43
CA ARG A 208 2.04 0.95 15.17
C ARG A 208 1.55 2.38 14.99
N ASN A 209 0.90 2.96 16.00
CA ASN A 209 0.44 4.35 15.99
C ASN A 209 1.60 5.32 15.72
N LEU A 210 2.77 5.07 16.32
CA LEU A 210 3.98 5.84 16.04
C LEU A 210 4.35 5.78 14.56
N ILE A 211 4.46 4.57 13.99
CA ILE A 211 4.86 4.38 12.59
C ILE A 211 3.84 4.98 11.62
N GLU A 212 2.55 4.87 11.91
CA GLU A 212 1.49 5.54 11.15
C GLU A 212 1.68 7.06 11.16
N ALA A 213 1.89 7.65 12.33
CA ALA A 213 2.18 9.09 12.45
C ALA A 213 3.47 9.49 11.72
N MET A 214 4.49 8.65 11.72
CA MET A 214 5.72 8.88 10.96
C MET A 214 5.45 8.94 9.46
N ILE A 215 4.51 8.16 8.94
CA ILE A 215 4.18 8.13 7.51
C ILE A 215 3.30 9.32 7.13
N LEU A 216 2.23 9.57 7.90
CA LEU A 216 1.21 10.56 7.57
C LEU A 216 1.59 11.99 7.94
N ARG A 217 2.35 12.18 9.03
CA ARG A 217 2.60 13.50 9.66
C ARG A 217 4.08 13.85 9.77
N ARG A 218 4.91 13.34 8.85
CA ARG A 218 6.38 13.49 8.83
C ARG A 218 6.92 14.92 8.74
N GLU A 219 6.09 15.87 8.31
CA GLU A 219 6.47 17.27 8.15
C GLU A 219 6.02 18.15 9.33
N VAL A 220 5.35 17.55 10.34
CA VAL A 220 4.76 18.22 11.49
C VAL A 220 5.62 18.03 12.73
N ALA A 221 5.75 19.08 13.56
CA ALA A 221 6.43 18.98 14.85
C ALA A 221 5.85 17.85 15.72
N GLN A 222 6.71 17.06 16.35
CA GLN A 222 6.32 15.89 17.17
C GLN A 222 5.35 14.93 16.47
N LEU A 223 5.32 14.89 15.13
CA LEU A 223 4.37 14.12 14.33
C LEU A 223 2.90 14.43 14.65
N GLY A 224 2.60 15.62 15.18
CA GLY A 224 1.24 16.04 15.55
C GLY A 224 0.63 15.26 16.71
N PHE A 225 1.45 14.72 17.62
CA PHE A 225 0.94 14.09 18.84
C PHE A 225 0.54 15.14 19.89
N GLU A 226 -0.53 14.84 20.60
CA GLU A 226 -1.03 15.60 21.75
C GLU A 226 -1.06 14.71 23.01
N GLY A 227 -0.94 15.32 24.18
CA GLY A 227 -0.92 14.60 25.46
C GLY A 227 0.31 13.70 25.66
N HIS A 228 0.11 12.60 26.40
CA HIS A 228 1.19 11.70 26.82
C HIS A 228 0.90 10.19 26.57
N PRO A 229 0.33 9.79 25.41
CA PRO A 229 0.12 8.38 25.12
C PRO A 229 1.46 7.63 24.94
N PRO A 230 1.48 6.29 25.04
CA PRO A 230 2.72 5.51 24.99
C PRO A 230 3.59 5.76 23.73
N GLU A 231 2.98 6.01 22.57
CA GLU A 231 3.67 6.35 21.32
C GLU A 231 4.47 7.66 21.38
N VAL A 232 4.04 8.64 22.20
CA VAL A 232 4.81 9.88 22.43
C VAL A 232 6.10 9.56 23.19
N SER A 233 6.02 8.69 24.21
CA SER A 233 7.21 8.22 24.93
C SER A 233 8.20 7.52 23.98
N MET A 234 7.69 6.67 23.08
CA MET A 234 8.50 6.01 22.05
C MET A 234 9.13 7.00 21.07
N TYR A 235 8.36 7.98 20.58
CA TYR A 235 8.85 9.05 19.71
C TYR A 235 9.98 9.85 20.38
N ARG A 236 9.76 10.32 21.61
CA ARG A 236 10.71 11.19 22.32
C ARG A 236 12.03 10.46 22.59
N SER A 237 11.94 9.25 23.13
CA SER A 237 13.11 8.44 23.52
C SER A 237 13.97 7.92 22.36
N LEU A 238 13.38 7.71 21.17
CA LEU A 238 14.11 7.19 20.01
C LEU A 238 14.31 8.23 18.90
N LEU A 239 13.23 8.84 18.40
CA LEU A 239 13.28 9.68 17.21
C LEU A 239 13.79 11.09 17.52
N GLU A 240 13.27 11.71 18.58
CA GLU A 240 13.62 13.09 18.96
C GLU A 240 14.97 13.16 19.67
N GLN A 241 15.17 12.37 20.74
CA GLN A 241 16.40 12.34 21.53
C GLN A 241 17.63 12.13 20.65
N HIS A 242 17.54 11.21 19.69
CA HIS A 242 18.63 10.93 18.75
C HIS A 242 18.56 11.73 17.45
N GLY A 243 17.53 12.57 17.27
CA GLY A 243 17.44 13.53 16.18
C GLY A 243 17.21 12.92 14.80
N PHE A 244 16.59 11.74 14.71
CA PHE A 244 16.08 11.20 13.45
C PHE A 244 15.08 12.19 12.82
N HIS A 245 14.14 12.68 13.63
CA HIS A 245 13.11 13.64 13.24
C HIS A 245 13.41 15.00 13.89
N ARG A 246 13.68 16.02 13.07
CA ARG A 246 13.98 17.38 13.54
C ARG A 246 13.64 18.43 12.49
N ARG A 247 13.49 19.69 12.91
CA ARG A 247 13.38 20.82 12.00
C ARG A 247 14.66 20.96 11.16
N ARG A 248 14.52 21.02 9.83
CA ARG A 248 15.61 21.23 8.85
C ARG A 248 15.12 22.22 7.79
N GLY A 249 15.67 23.43 7.83
CA GLY A 249 15.02 24.58 7.18
C GLY A 249 13.70 24.89 7.87
N ASP A 250 12.65 25.16 7.10
CA ASP A 250 11.33 25.54 7.63
C ASP A 250 10.39 24.35 7.89
N THR A 251 10.84 23.12 7.63
CA THR A 251 9.99 21.91 7.75
C THR A 251 10.62 20.86 8.65
N TRP A 252 9.79 20.07 9.33
CA TRP A 252 10.25 18.89 10.05
C TRP A 252 10.51 17.75 9.07
N ARG A 253 11.62 17.01 9.22
CA ARG A 253 11.96 15.90 8.32
C ARG A 253 12.77 14.81 9.03
N PHE A 254 12.63 13.59 8.53
CA PHE A 254 13.49 12.46 8.91
C PHE A 254 14.87 12.53 8.25
N GLY A 255 15.91 12.03 8.92
CA GLY A 255 17.24 11.82 8.34
C GLY A 255 18.33 11.56 9.37
N PRO A 256 19.60 11.88 9.04
CA PRO A 256 20.74 11.36 9.79
C PRO A 256 20.66 11.73 11.27
N PRO A 257 20.75 10.75 12.18
CA PRO A 257 20.67 11.00 13.61
C PRO A 257 21.92 11.72 14.13
N ARG A 258 21.88 12.12 15.40
CA ARG A 258 23.01 12.70 16.15
C ARG A 258 24.12 11.65 16.37
N ARG A 259 25.28 12.11 16.84
CA ARG A 259 26.55 11.34 16.92
C ARG A 259 26.40 9.89 17.39
N ALA A 260 25.63 9.63 18.45
CA ALA A 260 25.46 8.31 19.05
C ALA A 260 24.90 7.22 18.12
N LEU A 261 24.09 7.58 17.11
CA LEU A 261 23.54 6.62 16.14
C LEU A 261 24.22 6.65 14.78
N ARG A 262 25.33 7.37 14.63
CA ARG A 262 26.06 7.42 13.34
C ARG A 262 26.54 6.05 12.87
N PRO A 263 27.09 5.16 13.71
CA PRO A 263 27.49 3.82 13.26
C PRO A 263 26.31 3.02 12.71
N LEU A 264 25.18 3.00 13.43
CA LEU A 264 23.96 2.35 13.00
C LEU A 264 23.44 2.94 11.69
N TRP A 265 23.38 4.26 11.61
CA TRP A 265 22.94 4.95 10.40
C TRP A 265 23.85 4.63 9.22
N THR A 266 25.17 4.57 9.43
CA THR A 266 26.14 4.23 8.39
C THR A 266 25.92 2.82 7.86
N ALA A 267 25.71 1.83 8.73
CA ALA A 267 25.37 0.47 8.31
C ALA A 267 24.07 0.41 7.48
N VAL A 268 23.05 1.19 7.85
CA VAL A 268 21.83 1.32 7.03
C VAL A 268 22.14 1.97 5.68
N GLN A 269 23.01 2.99 5.64
CA GLN A 269 23.38 3.64 4.39
C GLN A 269 24.17 2.73 3.45
N GLU A 270 25.06 1.91 3.99
CA GLU A 270 25.82 0.91 3.24
C GLU A 270 24.89 -0.12 2.62
N PHE A 271 23.98 -0.70 3.42
CA PHE A 271 22.97 -1.62 2.91
C PHE A 271 22.15 -1.01 1.77
N LEU A 272 21.71 0.24 1.91
CA LEU A 272 20.97 0.92 0.85
C LEU A 272 21.83 1.17 -0.40
N ARG A 273 23.12 1.43 -0.23
CA ARG A 273 24.07 1.60 -1.34
C ARG A 273 24.28 0.28 -2.09
N ASP A 274 24.37 -0.83 -1.36
CA ASP A 274 24.48 -2.17 -1.96
C ASP A 274 23.21 -2.54 -2.75
N ALA A 275 22.07 -1.92 -2.42
CA ALA A 275 20.82 -2.03 -3.15
C ALA A 275 20.73 -1.14 -4.42
N GLU A 276 21.83 -0.56 -4.88
CA GLU A 276 21.89 0.22 -6.12
C GLU A 276 21.90 -0.69 -7.36
N THR A 277 22.70 -1.76 -7.32
CA THR A 277 22.88 -2.69 -8.45
C THR A 277 21.67 -3.62 -8.60
N CYS A 278 21.17 -4.17 -7.50
CA CYS A 278 20.03 -5.08 -7.46
C CYS A 278 19.10 -4.76 -6.29
N ARG A 279 17.87 -5.27 -6.34
CA ARG A 279 16.94 -5.21 -5.21
C ARG A 279 17.53 -6.01 -4.05
N ARG A 280 17.37 -5.51 -2.83
CA ARG A 280 17.80 -6.20 -1.61
C ARG A 280 16.61 -6.48 -0.68
N PRO A 281 16.43 -7.72 -0.21
CA PRO A 281 15.43 -8.05 0.78
C PRO A 281 15.64 -7.24 2.06
N LEU A 282 14.59 -6.58 2.55
CA LEU A 282 14.69 -5.71 3.71
C LEU A 282 14.99 -6.51 4.99
N ILE A 283 14.63 -7.80 5.04
CA ILE A 283 14.97 -8.70 6.15
C ILE A 283 16.47 -8.78 6.41
N GLU A 284 17.31 -8.68 5.37
CA GLU A 284 18.77 -8.67 5.54
C GLU A 284 19.26 -7.46 6.34
N LEU A 285 18.60 -6.30 6.19
CA LEU A 285 18.90 -5.12 7.01
C LEU A 285 18.50 -5.35 8.46
N TYR A 286 17.34 -5.97 8.70
CA TYR A 286 16.90 -6.30 10.06
C TYR A 286 17.92 -7.24 10.72
N ASP A 287 18.33 -8.29 10.03
CA ASP A 287 19.32 -9.25 10.56
C ASP A 287 20.69 -8.62 10.78
N ARG A 288 21.13 -7.73 9.88
CA ARG A 288 22.36 -6.95 10.07
C ARG A 288 22.31 -6.09 11.33
N LEU A 289 21.18 -5.45 11.61
CA LEU A 289 21.01 -4.60 12.79
C LEU A 289 20.76 -5.40 14.09
N ARG A 290 20.25 -6.64 14.00
CA ARG A 290 20.13 -7.56 15.14
C ARG A 290 21.46 -8.11 15.62
N ARG A 291 22.44 -8.22 14.72
CA ARG A 291 23.77 -8.76 15.02
C ARG A 291 24.68 -7.70 15.67
N PRO A 292 25.73 -8.13 16.38
CA PRO A 292 26.84 -7.26 16.76
C PRO A 292 27.40 -6.49 15.55
N PRO A 293 27.87 -5.24 15.72
CA PRO A 293 28.03 -4.53 17.00
C PRO A 293 26.76 -3.81 17.48
N PHE A 294 25.60 -3.98 16.82
CA PHE A 294 24.39 -3.21 17.12
C PHE A 294 23.42 -3.92 18.07
N GLY A 295 23.15 -5.20 17.84
CA GLY A 295 22.30 -5.99 18.75
C GLY A 295 20.86 -5.47 18.92
N ILE A 296 20.31 -4.70 17.98
CA ILE A 296 19.04 -3.99 18.18
C ILE A 296 17.89 -4.98 18.37
N LYS A 297 17.04 -4.75 19.38
CA LYS A 297 15.87 -5.60 19.66
C LYS A 297 14.75 -5.36 18.63
N ASP A 298 13.84 -6.33 18.49
CA ASP A 298 12.75 -6.27 17.49
C ASP A 298 11.73 -5.15 17.70
N GLY A 299 11.61 -4.65 18.92
CA GLY A 299 10.76 -3.51 19.24
C GLY A 299 11.15 -2.23 18.46
N PRO A 300 12.36 -1.66 18.65
CA PRO A 300 12.79 -0.44 17.96
C PRO A 300 13.13 -0.61 16.47
N LEU A 301 13.49 -1.83 16.01
CA LEU A 301 13.91 -2.08 14.63
C LEU A 301 12.96 -1.50 13.56
N PRO A 302 11.64 -1.79 13.57
CA PRO A 302 10.72 -1.23 12.58
C PRO A 302 10.70 0.29 12.53
N VAL A 303 10.81 0.96 13.69
CA VAL A 303 10.80 2.43 13.80
C VAL A 303 12.07 3.02 13.18
N ILE A 304 13.23 2.43 13.48
CA ILE A 304 14.53 2.86 12.92
C ILE A 304 14.52 2.71 11.40
N VAL A 305 14.06 1.56 10.88
CA VAL A 305 14.03 1.32 9.43
C VAL A 305 13.03 2.25 8.73
N VAL A 306 11.84 2.50 9.30
CA VAL A 306 10.90 3.50 8.74
C VAL A 306 11.55 4.88 8.69
N ALA A 307 12.19 5.31 9.78
CA ALA A 307 12.87 6.60 9.82
C ALA A 307 13.95 6.72 8.73
N ALA A 308 14.70 5.65 8.49
CA ALA A 308 15.73 5.60 7.45
C ALA A 308 15.17 5.67 6.02
N LEU A 309 14.09 4.96 5.76
CA LEU A 309 13.45 4.94 4.44
C LEU A 309 12.71 6.27 4.17
N LEU A 310 12.01 6.85 5.16
CA LEU A 310 11.40 8.18 5.03
C LEU A 310 12.42 9.29 4.78
N ALA A 311 13.61 9.18 5.39
CA ALA A 311 14.69 10.13 5.16
C ALA A 311 15.24 10.12 3.72
N ARG A 312 14.98 9.05 2.97
CA ARG A 312 15.48 8.83 1.61
C ARG A 312 14.35 8.46 0.66
N ASP A 313 13.13 8.91 0.94
CA ASP A 313 11.92 8.57 0.18
C ASP A 313 12.00 8.95 -1.31
N SER A 314 12.83 9.93 -1.66
CA SER A 314 13.10 10.38 -3.04
C SER A 314 14.17 9.56 -3.77
N ARG A 315 14.90 8.70 -3.06
CA ARG A 315 16.06 7.95 -3.59
C ARG A 315 15.96 6.44 -3.38
N VAL A 316 15.10 5.96 -2.50
CA VAL A 316 14.94 4.54 -2.22
C VAL A 316 13.53 4.13 -2.61
N ALA A 317 13.45 3.27 -3.63
CA ALA A 317 12.23 2.59 -4.00
C ALA A 317 12.00 1.41 -3.06
N VAL A 318 10.75 1.22 -2.64
CA VAL A 318 10.32 0.09 -1.81
C VAL A 318 9.42 -0.79 -2.66
N TYR A 319 9.59 -2.10 -2.53
CA TYR A 319 8.81 -3.10 -3.25
C TYR A 319 8.13 -4.02 -2.25
N GLU A 320 6.92 -4.45 -2.59
CA GLU A 320 6.18 -5.50 -1.88
C GLU A 320 5.87 -6.61 -2.87
N ARG A 321 6.38 -7.83 -2.61
CA ARG A 321 6.20 -9.01 -3.48
C ARG A 321 6.50 -8.73 -4.95
N GLY A 322 7.59 -8.02 -5.21
CA GLY A 322 8.07 -7.66 -6.54
C GLY A 322 7.45 -6.41 -7.16
N SER A 323 6.39 -5.85 -6.58
CA SER A 323 5.69 -4.66 -7.07
C SER A 323 6.18 -3.39 -6.39
N PHE A 324 6.44 -2.32 -7.15
CA PHE A 324 6.83 -1.03 -6.60
C PHE A 324 5.70 -0.44 -5.74
N VAL A 325 6.05 0.09 -4.58
CA VAL A 325 5.14 0.78 -3.65
C VAL A 325 5.29 2.29 -3.86
N PRO A 326 4.37 2.96 -4.59
CA PRO A 326 4.50 4.37 -4.93
C PRO A 326 4.33 5.23 -3.68
N ALA A 327 3.28 5.00 -2.92
CA ALA A 327 3.02 5.73 -1.68
C ALA A 327 3.08 4.76 -0.49
N TRP A 328 3.90 5.12 0.50
CA TRP A 328 3.90 4.41 1.77
C TRP A 328 2.61 4.70 2.53
N THR A 329 1.91 3.64 2.93
CA THR A 329 0.70 3.73 3.74
C THR A 329 0.88 2.95 5.04
N PRO A 330 0.07 3.24 6.08
CA PRO A 330 0.11 2.48 7.33
C PRO A 330 -0.05 0.97 7.11
N SER A 331 -0.91 0.55 6.18
CA SER A 331 -1.13 -0.87 5.85
C SER A 331 0.12 -1.57 5.32
N HIS A 332 0.93 -0.89 4.50
CA HIS A 332 2.22 -1.43 4.06
C HIS A 332 3.17 -1.61 5.26
N ALA A 333 3.20 -0.64 6.18
CA ALA A 333 4.05 -0.70 7.34
C ALA A 333 3.65 -1.84 8.31
N GLU A 334 2.35 -2.08 8.49
CA GLU A 334 1.84 -3.21 9.28
C GLU A 334 2.24 -4.56 8.68
N ARG A 335 2.01 -4.75 7.38
CA ARG A 335 2.40 -5.98 6.68
C ARG A 335 3.90 -6.23 6.77
N ARG A 336 4.73 -5.19 6.63
CA ARG A 336 6.19 -5.27 6.79
C ARG A 336 6.63 -5.62 8.21
N ILE A 337 5.95 -5.12 9.23
CA ILE A 337 6.24 -5.49 10.63
C ILE A 337 5.98 -6.99 10.85
N ARG A 338 4.93 -7.53 10.22
CA ARG A 338 4.55 -8.95 10.33
C ARG A 338 5.41 -9.86 9.45
N SER A 339 5.72 -9.42 8.24
CA SER A 339 6.39 -10.21 7.19
C SER A 339 7.41 -9.31 6.44
N PRO A 340 8.56 -9.00 7.06
CA PRO A 340 9.60 -8.16 6.44
C PRO A 340 10.28 -8.81 5.23
N ASP A 341 10.19 -10.14 5.10
CA ASP A 341 10.67 -10.97 3.99
C ASP A 341 9.99 -10.66 2.66
N GLY A 342 8.72 -10.21 2.69
CA GLY A 342 7.97 -9.81 1.49
C GLY A 342 8.36 -8.44 0.92
N PHE A 343 9.30 -7.72 1.55
CA PHE A 343 9.69 -6.37 1.19
C PHE A 343 11.12 -6.29 0.70
N GLU A 344 11.33 -5.53 -0.36
CA GLU A 344 12.64 -5.26 -0.93
C GLU A 344 12.86 -3.75 -1.09
N VAL A 345 14.11 -3.34 -1.17
CA VAL A 345 14.46 -1.96 -1.47
C VAL A 345 15.44 -1.89 -2.64
N ARG A 346 15.37 -0.79 -3.39
CA ARG A 346 16.34 -0.45 -4.43
C ARG A 346 16.71 1.01 -4.32
N GLN A 347 17.99 1.32 -4.34
CA GLN A 347 18.45 2.69 -4.40
C GLN A 347 18.45 3.18 -5.86
N CYS A 348 17.67 4.23 -6.11
CA CYS A 348 17.59 4.88 -7.41
C CYS A 348 18.48 6.14 -7.39
N ARG A 349 19.58 6.10 -8.14
CA ARG A 349 20.39 7.30 -8.42
C ARG A 349 20.13 7.75 -9.84
N ILE A 350 19.91 9.06 -9.99
CA ILE A 350 19.87 9.70 -11.29
C ILE A 350 21.05 10.67 -11.36
N GLY A 351 21.94 10.44 -12.32
CA GLY A 351 23.01 11.35 -12.70
C GLY A 351 22.93 11.71 -14.17
N GLY A 352 23.65 12.75 -14.58
CA GLY A 352 23.78 13.16 -15.98
C GLY A 352 22.44 13.47 -16.67
N GLN A 353 22.33 13.04 -17.93
CA GLN A 353 21.22 13.26 -18.85
C GLN A 353 19.85 12.78 -18.34
N ARG A 354 19.80 11.66 -17.61
CA ARG A 354 18.54 11.16 -17.01
C ARG A 354 17.92 12.16 -16.05
N ARG A 355 18.73 13.06 -15.45
CA ARG A 355 18.22 14.10 -14.56
C ARG A 355 17.49 15.20 -15.30
N GLU A 356 17.92 15.51 -16.53
CA GLU A 356 17.27 16.50 -17.38
C GLU A 356 15.85 16.06 -17.76
N VAL A 357 15.69 14.79 -18.16
CA VAL A 357 14.37 14.19 -18.43
C VAL A 357 13.45 14.28 -17.21
N VAL A 358 13.97 13.94 -16.03
CA VAL A 358 13.21 13.98 -14.76
C VAL A 358 12.80 15.40 -14.38
N ASN A 359 13.63 16.40 -14.69
CA ASN A 359 13.27 17.80 -14.45
C ASN A 359 12.10 18.24 -15.34
N HIS A 360 12.17 17.98 -16.66
CA HIS A 360 11.09 18.36 -17.59
C HIS A 360 9.78 17.63 -17.26
N LEU A 361 9.84 16.34 -16.92
CA LEU A 361 8.67 15.60 -16.46
C LEU A 361 8.08 16.16 -15.16
N ALA A 362 8.94 16.60 -14.23
CA ALA A 362 8.47 17.19 -12.99
C ALA A 362 7.84 18.58 -13.19
N GLU A 363 8.35 19.38 -14.13
CA GLU A 363 7.75 20.66 -14.52
C GLU A 363 6.36 20.46 -15.12
N MET A 364 6.19 19.45 -15.98
CA MET A 364 4.89 19.09 -16.56
C MET A 364 3.89 18.60 -15.49
N LEU A 365 4.32 17.73 -14.57
CA LEU A 365 3.42 17.14 -13.56
C LEU A 365 3.15 18.08 -12.36
N PHE A 366 4.10 18.94 -12.03
CA PHE A 366 4.10 19.76 -10.81
C PHE A 366 4.60 21.19 -11.06
N PRO A 367 3.94 21.99 -11.92
CA PRO A 367 4.44 23.29 -12.38
C PRO A 367 4.68 24.31 -11.26
N SER A 368 3.96 24.20 -10.14
CA SER A 368 4.10 25.11 -8.97
C SER A 368 5.01 24.57 -7.87
N ASN A 369 5.67 23.42 -8.05
CA ASN A 369 6.45 22.77 -7.00
C ASN A 369 7.92 23.20 -7.04
N THR A 370 8.36 23.90 -6.00
CA THR A 370 9.75 24.39 -5.85
C THR A 370 10.71 23.33 -5.29
N ARG A 371 10.23 22.13 -4.95
CA ARG A 371 11.11 21.05 -4.45
C ARG A 371 11.95 20.46 -5.58
N ARG A 372 13.20 20.09 -5.26
CA ARG A 372 14.06 19.37 -6.21
C ARG A 372 13.38 18.09 -6.70
N PRO A 373 13.20 17.91 -8.02
CA PRO A 373 12.54 16.75 -8.58
C PRO A 373 13.36 15.48 -8.37
N SER A 374 12.66 14.35 -8.34
CA SER A 374 13.25 13.02 -8.17
C SER A 374 12.50 12.01 -9.02
N LEU A 375 13.17 10.93 -9.45
CA LEU A 375 12.55 9.86 -10.24
C LEU A 375 11.29 9.35 -9.56
N LEU A 376 11.42 9.02 -8.28
CA LEU A 376 10.34 8.45 -7.49
C LEU A 376 9.22 9.45 -7.28
N GLY A 377 9.52 10.75 -7.21
CA GLY A 377 8.51 11.81 -7.20
C GLY A 377 7.69 11.85 -8.49
N VAL A 378 8.35 11.81 -9.65
CA VAL A 378 7.71 11.77 -10.97
C VAL A 378 6.85 10.52 -11.13
N VAL A 379 7.42 9.34 -10.86
CA VAL A 379 6.69 8.06 -10.96
C VAL A 379 5.51 8.01 -9.99
N ARG A 380 5.65 8.54 -8.76
CA ARG A 380 4.52 8.68 -7.83
C ARG A 380 3.41 9.55 -8.40
N GLY A 381 3.75 10.69 -9.02
CA GLY A 381 2.78 11.56 -9.67
C GLY A 381 2.00 10.82 -10.76
N LEU A 382 2.72 10.09 -11.62
CA LEU A 382 2.14 9.32 -12.72
C LEU A 382 1.26 8.16 -12.22
N VAL A 383 1.67 7.44 -11.19
CA VAL A 383 0.85 6.36 -10.61
C VAL A 383 -0.36 6.93 -9.87
N GLN A 384 -0.22 8.06 -9.18
CA GLN A 384 -1.35 8.76 -8.56
C GLN A 384 -2.36 9.27 -9.59
N PHE A 385 -1.89 9.71 -10.76
CA PHE A 385 -2.76 10.06 -11.89
C PHE A 385 -3.64 8.88 -12.28
N VAL A 386 -3.05 7.70 -12.51
CA VAL A 386 -3.82 6.48 -12.85
C VAL A 386 -4.76 6.06 -11.72
N ALA A 387 -4.33 6.18 -10.46
CA ALA A 387 -5.15 5.83 -9.30
C ALA A 387 -6.41 6.71 -9.15
N LYS A 388 -6.42 7.92 -9.75
CA LYS A 388 -7.58 8.83 -9.75
C LYS A 388 -8.53 8.62 -10.93
N LEU A 389 -8.14 7.84 -11.95
CA LEU A 389 -9.00 7.57 -13.11
C LEU A 389 -10.22 6.73 -12.71
N THR A 390 -11.36 7.02 -13.32
CA THR A 390 -12.58 6.20 -13.23
C THR A 390 -12.35 4.80 -13.83
N PRO A 391 -13.12 3.78 -13.42
CA PRO A 391 -13.01 2.44 -14.01
C PRO A 391 -13.14 2.43 -15.54
N TYR A 392 -14.03 3.25 -16.11
CA TYR A 392 -14.18 3.44 -17.55
C TYR A 392 -12.88 3.96 -18.21
N ALA A 393 -12.32 5.07 -17.72
CA ALA A 393 -11.10 5.66 -18.29
C ALA A 393 -9.89 4.70 -18.23
N ARG A 394 -9.86 3.81 -17.23
CA ARG A 394 -8.82 2.78 -17.10
C ARG A 394 -8.90 1.67 -18.15
N ARG A 395 -10.06 1.45 -18.78
CA ARG A 395 -10.32 0.28 -19.62
C ARG A 395 -10.68 0.62 -21.06
N THR A 396 -11.28 1.78 -21.31
CA THR A 396 -11.79 2.15 -22.63
C THR A 396 -10.74 2.06 -23.72
N LEU A 397 -11.16 1.59 -24.89
CA LEU A 397 -10.39 1.62 -26.12
C LEU A 397 -10.79 2.85 -26.94
N ARG A 398 -11.77 3.68 -26.56
CA ARG A 398 -12.18 4.88 -27.31
C ARG A 398 -11.24 6.09 -27.10
N ILE A 399 -9.94 5.82 -27.12
CA ILE A 399 -8.81 6.77 -27.06
C ILE A 399 -7.73 6.30 -28.04
N SER A 400 -6.81 7.18 -28.41
CA SER A 400 -5.72 6.89 -29.34
C SER A 400 -4.81 5.75 -28.85
N ASP A 401 -4.20 5.01 -29.79
CA ASP A 401 -3.30 3.90 -29.47
C ASP A 401 -2.15 4.32 -28.55
N ARG A 402 -1.61 5.53 -28.77
CA ARG A 402 -0.59 6.12 -27.89
C ARG A 402 -1.10 6.33 -26.47
N ALA A 403 -2.31 6.85 -26.29
CA ALA A 403 -2.91 7.03 -24.97
C ALA A 403 -3.19 5.68 -24.28
N ARG A 404 -3.60 4.65 -25.03
CA ARG A 404 -3.75 3.27 -24.53
C ARG A 404 -2.42 2.72 -24.01
N ASP A 405 -1.36 2.85 -24.82
CA ASP A 405 -0.03 2.33 -24.46
C ASP A 405 0.55 3.06 -23.25
N ILE A 406 0.40 4.39 -23.17
CA ILE A 406 0.84 5.20 -22.01
C ILE A 406 0.11 4.72 -20.75
N ARG A 407 -1.22 4.59 -20.82
CA ARG A 407 -2.03 4.11 -19.69
C ARG A 407 -1.59 2.71 -19.25
N GLU A 408 -1.37 1.81 -20.20
CA GLU A 408 -0.98 0.42 -19.92
C GLU A 408 0.40 0.34 -19.26
N ALA A 409 1.38 1.11 -19.76
CA ALA A 409 2.70 1.23 -19.16
C ALA A 409 2.61 1.70 -17.70
N LEU A 410 1.78 2.72 -17.41
CA LEU A 410 1.60 3.22 -16.05
C LEU A 410 0.89 2.23 -15.13
N VAL A 411 -0.09 1.47 -15.62
CA VAL A 411 -0.82 0.46 -14.83
C VAL A 411 0.08 -0.74 -14.51
N ARG A 412 0.91 -1.17 -15.46
CA ARG A 412 1.79 -2.34 -15.32
C ARG A 412 3.16 -2.02 -14.72
N ALA A 413 3.44 -0.74 -14.46
CA ALA A 413 4.72 -0.25 -13.97
C ALA A 413 5.24 -1.04 -12.75
N ARG A 414 6.37 -1.73 -12.94
CA ARG A 414 7.07 -2.45 -11.86
C ARG A 414 8.35 -1.77 -11.42
N GLU A 415 9.08 -1.15 -12.34
CA GLU A 415 10.39 -0.56 -12.09
C GLU A 415 10.40 0.93 -12.47
N PRO A 416 10.58 1.86 -11.49
CA PRO A 416 10.49 3.30 -11.74
C PRO A 416 11.41 3.83 -12.86
N ALA A 417 12.63 3.28 -12.96
CA ALA A 417 13.59 3.72 -13.97
C ALA A 417 13.20 3.22 -15.37
N GLN A 418 12.86 1.93 -15.48
CA GLN A 418 12.43 1.33 -16.74
C GLN A 418 11.17 1.99 -17.29
N LEU A 419 10.21 2.32 -16.40
CA LEU A 419 9.01 3.05 -16.77
C LEU A 419 9.33 4.39 -17.45
N VAL A 420 10.18 5.21 -16.82
CA VAL A 420 10.42 6.59 -17.27
C VAL A 420 11.36 6.66 -18.47
N PHE A 421 12.36 5.80 -18.54
CA PHE A 421 13.43 5.89 -19.54
C PHE A 421 13.24 4.99 -20.76
N ASP A 422 12.42 3.93 -20.63
CA ASP A 422 12.25 2.93 -21.70
C ASP A 422 10.76 2.76 -22.09
N GLU A 423 9.88 2.41 -21.15
CA GLU A 423 8.48 2.04 -21.44
C GLU A 423 7.63 3.24 -21.87
N LEU A 424 7.70 4.36 -21.16
CA LEU A 424 6.94 5.57 -21.52
C LEU A 424 7.45 6.20 -22.83
N PRO A 425 8.76 6.34 -23.07
CA PRO A 425 9.25 6.77 -24.39
C PRO A 425 8.73 5.87 -25.50
N ALA A 426 8.79 4.54 -25.35
CA ALA A 426 8.27 3.61 -26.35
C ALA A 426 6.75 3.76 -26.57
N ALA A 427 5.97 3.94 -25.50
CA ALA A 427 4.54 4.21 -25.58
C ALA A 427 4.23 5.53 -26.32
N CYS A 428 5.07 6.56 -26.13
CA CYS A 428 5.00 7.84 -26.84
C CYS A 428 5.53 7.77 -28.28
N ARG A 429 6.00 6.60 -28.76
CA ARG A 429 6.68 6.41 -30.06
C ARG A 429 8.00 7.18 -30.17
N CYS A 430 8.67 7.38 -29.04
CA CYS A 430 9.98 7.98 -28.94
C CYS A 430 11.04 6.91 -28.62
N PRO A 431 12.29 7.07 -29.10
CA PRO A 431 13.41 6.23 -28.68
C PRO A 431 13.72 6.38 -27.17
N PRO A 432 14.30 5.34 -26.53
CA PRO A 432 14.68 5.39 -25.11
C PRO A 432 15.55 6.59 -24.77
N LEU A 433 15.40 7.10 -23.55
CA LEU A 433 16.01 8.35 -23.09
C LEU A 433 17.08 8.10 -22.02
N GLY A 434 18.18 8.85 -22.09
CA GLY A 434 19.23 8.85 -21.05
C GLY A 434 20.30 7.76 -21.16
N SER A 435 20.51 7.21 -22.36
CA SER A 435 21.60 6.26 -22.68
C SER A 435 22.48 6.69 -23.88
N SER A 436 22.16 7.79 -24.57
CA SER A 436 22.90 8.28 -25.76
C SER A 436 23.67 9.57 -25.47
N PRO A 437 24.95 9.71 -25.85
CA PRO A 437 25.75 10.93 -25.59
C PRO A 437 25.20 12.20 -26.27
N THR A 438 24.31 12.06 -27.27
CA THR A 438 23.60 13.15 -27.94
C THR A 438 22.19 13.32 -27.36
N ASN A 439 22.07 14.10 -26.29
CA ASN A 439 20.78 14.57 -25.79
C ASN A 439 20.35 15.80 -26.61
N ASP A 440 19.67 15.59 -27.74
CA ASP A 440 18.94 16.69 -28.37
C ASP A 440 17.78 17.05 -27.45
N ARG A 441 17.83 18.22 -26.82
CA ARG A 441 16.76 18.77 -25.97
C ARG A 441 15.38 18.65 -26.63
N SER A 442 15.34 18.84 -27.95
CA SER A 442 14.17 18.60 -28.80
C SER A 442 13.51 17.23 -28.54
N ARG A 443 14.30 16.14 -28.43
CA ARG A 443 13.74 14.79 -28.19
C ARG A 443 13.07 14.66 -26.83
N ILE A 444 13.59 15.35 -25.81
CA ILE A 444 12.98 15.37 -24.47
C ILE A 444 11.68 16.15 -24.54
N ASP A 445 11.69 17.32 -25.19
CA ASP A 445 10.51 18.17 -25.34
C ASP A 445 9.40 17.46 -26.15
N ASP A 446 9.76 16.79 -27.26
CA ASP A 446 8.83 15.99 -28.08
C ASP A 446 8.20 14.85 -27.26
N PHE A 447 9.01 14.14 -26.47
CA PHE A 447 8.52 13.09 -25.59
C PHE A 447 7.57 13.64 -24.50
N VAL A 448 7.94 14.75 -23.85
CA VAL A 448 7.12 15.36 -22.78
C VAL A 448 5.79 15.86 -23.36
N ALA A 449 5.81 16.51 -24.52
CA ALA A 449 4.60 16.96 -25.20
C ALA A 449 3.69 15.77 -25.60
N ALA A 450 4.27 14.69 -26.14
CA ALA A 450 3.53 13.48 -26.49
C ALA A 450 2.92 12.80 -25.25
N LEU A 451 3.67 12.74 -24.14
CA LEU A 451 3.19 12.19 -22.88
C LEU A 451 2.07 13.04 -22.29
N GLU A 452 2.22 14.37 -22.26
CA GLU A 452 1.21 15.28 -21.74
C GLU A 452 -0.09 15.17 -22.54
N ALA A 453 0.00 15.12 -23.87
CA ALA A 453 -1.15 14.92 -24.74
C ALA A 453 -1.87 13.58 -24.45
N GLY A 454 -1.11 12.49 -24.31
CA GLY A 454 -1.68 11.18 -23.99
C GLY A 454 -2.31 11.12 -22.59
N LEU A 455 -1.66 11.69 -21.57
CA LEU A 455 -2.23 11.78 -20.22
C LEU A 455 -3.51 12.62 -20.20
N ARG A 456 -3.54 13.74 -20.94
CA ARG A 456 -4.72 14.59 -21.07
C ARG A 456 -5.88 13.82 -21.71
N GLU A 457 -5.62 13.09 -22.79
CA GLU A 457 -6.62 12.25 -23.46
C GLU A 457 -7.18 11.17 -22.54
N VAL A 458 -6.34 10.46 -21.79
CA VAL A 458 -6.79 9.45 -20.81
C VAL A 458 -7.66 10.06 -19.71
N ARG A 459 -7.29 11.25 -19.22
CA ARG A 459 -8.07 11.97 -18.19
C ARG A 459 -9.43 12.40 -18.73
N ASP A 460 -9.45 12.91 -19.95
CA ASP A 460 -10.63 13.52 -20.57
C ASP A 460 -11.55 12.44 -21.20
N ALA A 461 -11.14 11.16 -21.19
CA ALA A 461 -11.91 10.04 -21.71
C ALA A 461 -13.31 9.88 -21.07
N TYR A 462 -13.42 10.07 -19.75
CA TYR A 462 -14.71 9.98 -19.05
C TYR A 462 -15.62 11.19 -19.29
N PRO A 463 -15.13 12.46 -19.19
CA PRO A 463 -15.89 13.61 -19.66
C PRO A 463 -16.34 13.48 -21.13
N ALA A 464 -15.49 12.94 -22.00
CA ALA A 464 -15.83 12.70 -23.40
C ALA A 464 -16.93 11.65 -23.58
N LEU A 465 -16.99 10.61 -22.73
CA LEU A 465 -18.12 9.66 -22.71
C LEU A 465 -19.42 10.41 -22.40
N LEU A 466 -19.46 11.19 -21.32
CA LEU A 466 -20.68 11.93 -20.94
C LEU A 466 -21.13 12.90 -22.03
N ALA A 467 -20.19 13.62 -22.66
CA ALA A 467 -20.48 14.52 -23.75
C ALA A 467 -21.08 13.79 -24.97
N ARG A 468 -20.54 12.62 -25.34
CA ARG A 468 -21.11 11.79 -26.42
C ARG A 468 -22.51 11.29 -26.07
N SER A 469 -22.72 10.79 -24.85
CA SER A 469 -24.03 10.30 -24.42
C SER A 469 -25.08 11.42 -24.34
N ALA A 470 -24.70 12.62 -23.91
CA ALA A 470 -25.58 13.80 -23.94
C ALA A 470 -25.93 14.21 -25.37
N ALA A 471 -24.96 14.21 -26.29
CA ALA A 471 -25.21 14.47 -27.71
C ALA A 471 -26.11 13.40 -28.35
N ALA A 472 -25.95 12.13 -27.97
CA ALA A 472 -26.82 11.05 -28.42
C ALA A 472 -28.27 11.27 -27.94
N LEU A 473 -28.46 11.63 -26.68
CA LEU A 473 -29.78 12.01 -26.14
C LEU A 473 -30.39 13.19 -26.91
N ALA A 474 -29.59 14.23 -27.14
CA ALA A 474 -30.01 15.41 -27.88
C ALA A 474 -30.48 15.05 -29.29
N ASN A 475 -29.70 14.25 -30.01
CA ASN A 475 -30.02 13.83 -31.37
C ASN A 475 -31.25 12.91 -31.42
N HIS A 476 -31.31 11.90 -30.54
CA HIS A 476 -32.39 10.91 -30.56
C HIS A 476 -33.74 11.50 -30.12
N LEU A 477 -33.77 12.52 -29.29
CA LEU A 477 -35.01 13.16 -28.81
C LEU A 477 -35.25 14.55 -29.42
N SER A 478 -34.39 14.99 -30.35
CA SER A 478 -34.41 16.32 -30.96
C SER A 478 -34.34 17.47 -29.93
N LEU A 479 -33.54 17.31 -28.87
CA LEU A 479 -33.37 18.31 -27.80
C LEU A 479 -32.22 19.29 -28.11
N PRO A 480 -32.10 20.42 -27.37
CA PRO A 480 -30.95 21.32 -27.45
C PRO A 480 -29.62 20.63 -27.15
N GLY A 481 -28.53 21.16 -27.71
CA GLY A 481 -27.18 20.61 -27.53
C GLY A 481 -26.52 20.98 -26.20
N ASP A 482 -26.93 22.09 -25.57
CA ASP A 482 -26.47 22.46 -24.23
C ASP A 482 -27.14 21.59 -23.16
N LEU A 483 -26.37 21.06 -22.21
CA LEU A 483 -26.89 20.09 -21.22
C LEU A 483 -27.93 20.71 -20.27
N ALA A 484 -27.81 21.98 -19.92
CA ALA A 484 -28.77 22.63 -19.02
C ALA A 484 -30.10 22.89 -19.75
N GLU A 485 -30.05 23.36 -20.99
CA GLU A 485 -31.24 23.53 -21.84
C GLU A 485 -31.89 22.18 -22.16
N LEU A 486 -31.09 21.17 -22.49
CA LEU A 486 -31.53 19.78 -22.70
C LEU A 486 -32.30 19.28 -21.48
N ALA A 487 -31.77 19.52 -20.28
CA ALA A 487 -32.39 19.05 -19.05
C ALA A 487 -33.74 19.70 -18.76
N VAL A 488 -33.84 21.02 -18.99
CA VAL A 488 -35.10 21.75 -18.81
C VAL A 488 -36.15 21.27 -19.82
N GLU A 489 -35.79 21.19 -21.10
CA GLU A 489 -36.73 20.77 -22.15
C GLU A 489 -37.16 19.31 -21.97
N LEU A 490 -36.22 18.40 -21.70
CA LEU A 490 -36.51 16.99 -21.49
C LEU A 490 -37.42 16.78 -20.28
N ARG A 491 -37.18 17.50 -19.17
CA ARG A 491 -38.03 17.44 -17.98
C ARG A 491 -39.46 17.88 -18.31
N SER A 492 -39.62 19.02 -18.97
CA SER A 492 -40.93 19.52 -19.37
C SER A 492 -41.67 18.51 -20.25
N ARG A 493 -40.98 17.90 -21.22
CA ARG A 493 -41.58 16.92 -22.13
C ARG A 493 -41.92 15.60 -21.43
N ALA A 494 -41.03 15.13 -20.56
CA ALA A 494 -41.23 13.91 -19.79
C ALA A 494 -42.46 14.01 -18.87
N SER A 495 -42.66 15.14 -18.18
CA SER A 495 -43.83 15.35 -17.32
C SER A 495 -45.16 15.25 -18.08
N LEU A 496 -45.20 15.58 -19.38
CA LEU A 496 -46.42 15.49 -20.19
C LEU A 496 -46.78 14.05 -20.58
N VAL A 497 -45.80 13.16 -20.71
CA VAL A 497 -46.00 11.77 -21.16
C VAL A 497 -46.04 10.76 -20.00
N GLU A 498 -46.00 11.21 -18.75
CA GLU A 498 -45.91 10.33 -17.56
C GLU A 498 -47.10 9.38 -17.42
N ASP A 499 -48.31 9.86 -17.73
CA ASP A 499 -49.55 9.06 -17.68
C ASP A 499 -49.68 8.10 -18.87
N THR A 500 -49.11 8.47 -20.03
CA THR A 500 -49.15 7.69 -21.28
C THR A 500 -48.05 6.62 -21.34
N ALA A 501 -47.00 6.76 -20.52
CA ALA A 501 -45.88 5.85 -20.45
C ALA A 501 -46.22 4.55 -19.70
N VAL A 502 -46.80 3.58 -20.43
CA VAL A 502 -47.17 2.25 -19.89
C VAL A 502 -46.03 1.23 -19.99
N GLU A 503 -45.20 1.29 -21.03
CA GLU A 503 -44.07 0.37 -21.19
C GLU A 503 -43.05 0.55 -20.05
N PRO A 504 -42.64 -0.50 -19.31
CA PRO A 504 -41.82 -0.37 -18.11
C PRO A 504 -40.52 0.42 -18.29
N ARG A 505 -39.84 0.24 -19.44
CA ARG A 505 -38.59 0.95 -19.76
C ARG A 505 -38.82 2.43 -20.06
N LEU A 506 -39.86 2.74 -20.83
CA LEU A 506 -40.25 4.12 -21.09
C LEU A 506 -40.69 4.81 -19.79
N ARG A 507 -41.53 4.16 -18.98
CA ARG A 507 -41.98 4.68 -17.68
C ARG A 507 -40.81 5.00 -16.77
N SER A 508 -39.84 4.09 -16.65
CA SER A 508 -38.66 4.32 -15.84
C SER A 508 -37.78 5.46 -16.36
N PHE A 509 -37.70 5.66 -17.68
CA PHE A 509 -36.99 6.78 -18.29
C PHE A 509 -37.70 8.11 -17.99
N VAL A 510 -39.02 8.15 -18.23
CA VAL A 510 -39.86 9.34 -18.02
C VAL A 510 -39.84 9.81 -16.58
N VAL A 511 -40.05 8.92 -15.60
CA VAL A 511 -40.04 9.28 -14.17
C VAL A 511 -38.68 9.88 -13.75
N ARG A 512 -37.57 9.37 -14.28
CA ARG A 512 -36.24 9.92 -13.97
C ARG A 512 -35.98 11.25 -14.67
N ALA A 513 -36.50 11.41 -15.89
CA ALA A 513 -36.38 12.64 -16.66
C ALA A 513 -37.26 13.78 -16.08
N SER A 514 -38.45 13.46 -15.55
CA SER A 514 -39.39 14.43 -14.97
C SER A 514 -39.01 14.87 -13.55
N ASP A 515 -38.12 14.15 -12.87
CA ASP A 515 -37.70 14.46 -11.50
C ASP A 515 -37.01 15.85 -11.40
N GLY A 516 -37.65 16.75 -10.66
CA GLY A 516 -37.18 18.11 -10.40
C GLY A 516 -36.03 18.19 -9.38
N GLY A 517 -35.72 17.10 -8.67
CA GLY A 517 -34.64 17.04 -7.69
C GLY A 517 -33.24 16.95 -8.30
N PHE A 518 -33.12 16.59 -9.59
CA PHE A 518 -31.83 16.46 -10.25
C PHE A 518 -31.35 17.75 -10.92
N GLY A 519 -30.07 18.11 -10.70
CA GLY A 519 -29.34 19.02 -11.58
C GLY A 519 -29.06 18.39 -12.96
N PRO A 520 -28.56 19.16 -13.95
CA PRO A 520 -28.33 18.65 -15.31
C PRO A 520 -27.40 17.42 -15.37
N ASP A 521 -26.26 17.46 -14.66
CA ASP A 521 -25.31 16.34 -14.61
C ASP A 521 -25.88 15.11 -13.88
N ASP A 522 -26.60 15.32 -12.78
CA ASP A 522 -27.21 14.24 -12.01
C ASP A 522 -28.34 13.55 -12.79
N MET A 523 -29.12 14.33 -13.54
CA MET A 523 -30.16 13.82 -14.41
C MET A 523 -29.54 12.98 -15.54
N LEU A 524 -28.50 13.48 -16.20
CA LEU A 524 -27.77 12.72 -17.20
C LEU A 524 -27.24 11.40 -16.61
N ALA A 525 -26.52 11.45 -15.48
CA ALA A 525 -26.00 10.26 -14.83
C ALA A 525 -27.10 9.25 -14.45
N SER A 526 -28.25 9.73 -13.99
CA SER A 526 -29.42 8.91 -13.65
C SER A 526 -30.02 8.21 -14.87
N LEU A 527 -30.19 8.94 -15.98
CA LEU A 527 -30.71 8.39 -17.24
C LEU A 527 -29.74 7.37 -17.83
N LEU A 528 -28.44 7.69 -17.90
CA LEU A 528 -27.43 6.76 -18.40
C LEU A 528 -27.39 5.48 -17.56
N THR A 529 -27.45 5.62 -16.22
CA THR A 529 -27.50 4.45 -15.32
C THR A 529 -28.70 3.57 -15.59
N GLN A 530 -29.87 4.16 -15.83
CA GLN A 530 -31.09 3.41 -16.12
C GLN A 530 -31.03 2.74 -17.49
N LEU A 531 -30.50 3.42 -18.50
CA LEU A 531 -30.43 2.89 -19.85
C LEU A 531 -29.40 1.76 -19.98
N ALA A 532 -28.28 1.81 -19.26
CA ALA A 532 -27.23 0.79 -19.31
C ALA A 532 -27.26 -0.21 -18.13
N ASP A 533 -28.23 -0.10 -17.22
CA ASP A 533 -28.30 -0.85 -15.95
C ASP A 533 -27.02 -0.75 -15.08
N LYS A 534 -26.22 0.31 -15.27
CA LYS A 534 -24.89 0.45 -14.67
C LYS A 534 -24.46 1.92 -14.65
N PRO A 535 -23.82 2.41 -13.57
CA PRO A 535 -23.39 3.81 -13.51
C PRO A 535 -22.29 4.12 -14.55
N PRO A 536 -22.31 5.29 -15.22
CA PRO A 536 -21.36 5.65 -16.28
C PRO A 536 -19.87 5.47 -15.94
N PRO A 537 -19.39 5.77 -14.71
CA PRO A 537 -18.00 5.52 -14.35
C PRO A 537 -17.55 4.06 -14.47
N GLU A 538 -18.47 3.10 -14.43
CA GLU A 538 -18.21 1.65 -14.48
C GLU A 538 -18.45 1.02 -15.85
N TRP A 539 -18.81 1.83 -16.85
CA TRP A 539 -19.04 1.34 -18.20
C TRP A 539 -17.77 0.73 -18.81
N SER A 540 -18.02 -0.21 -19.72
CA SER A 540 -17.09 -0.67 -20.74
C SER A 540 -17.53 -0.11 -22.09
N ASP A 541 -16.69 -0.24 -23.13
CA ASP A 541 -17.06 0.22 -24.47
C ASP A 541 -18.31 -0.51 -25.01
N ALA A 542 -18.51 -1.77 -24.60
CA ALA A 542 -19.71 -2.54 -24.96
C ALA A 542 -20.96 -2.04 -24.23
N ASP A 543 -20.82 -1.53 -23.00
CA ASP A 543 -21.94 -0.90 -22.28
C ASP A 543 -22.36 0.40 -22.99
N GLU A 544 -21.40 1.16 -23.53
CA GLU A 544 -21.68 2.36 -24.34
C GLU A 544 -22.41 1.99 -25.65
N ASP A 545 -21.99 0.93 -26.35
CA ASP A 545 -22.70 0.45 -27.54
C ASP A 545 -24.13 -0.03 -27.23
N GLN A 546 -24.30 -0.72 -26.10
CA GLN A 546 -25.61 -1.18 -25.67
C GLN A 546 -26.52 -0.01 -25.27
N PHE A 547 -25.95 1.03 -24.65
CA PHE A 547 -26.66 2.27 -24.34
C PHE A 547 -27.26 2.91 -25.60
N GLU A 548 -26.48 3.05 -26.69
CA GLU A 548 -26.95 3.66 -27.94
C GLU A 548 -28.17 2.92 -28.51
N VAL A 549 -28.13 1.58 -28.55
CA VAL A 549 -29.24 0.76 -29.04
C VAL A 549 -30.49 0.93 -28.16
N ARG A 550 -30.32 0.93 -26.84
CA ARG A 550 -31.43 1.07 -25.89
C ARG A 550 -32.02 2.48 -25.92
N LEU A 551 -31.18 3.51 -26.06
CA LEU A 551 -31.59 4.89 -26.22
C LEU A 551 -32.45 5.05 -27.48
N ALA A 552 -32.02 4.50 -28.62
CA ALA A 552 -32.80 4.57 -29.86
C ALA A 552 -34.20 3.93 -29.70
N SER A 553 -34.29 2.82 -28.97
CA SER A 553 -35.57 2.17 -28.66
C SER A 553 -36.45 3.05 -27.75
N VAL A 554 -35.92 3.54 -26.64
CA VAL A 554 -36.67 4.37 -25.68
C VAL A 554 -37.10 5.68 -26.32
N ALA A 555 -36.24 6.31 -27.14
CA ALA A 555 -36.56 7.54 -27.86
C ALA A 555 -37.69 7.33 -28.89
N ARG A 556 -37.78 6.15 -29.51
CA ARG A 556 -38.90 5.79 -30.38
C ARG A 556 -40.20 5.67 -29.58
N SER A 557 -40.19 4.93 -28.46
CA SER A 557 -41.36 4.80 -27.59
C SER A 557 -41.78 6.16 -27.01
N PHE A 558 -40.83 7.01 -26.63
CA PHE A 558 -41.08 8.35 -26.09
C PHE A 558 -41.78 9.26 -27.11
N ARG A 559 -41.26 9.33 -28.35
CA ARG A 559 -41.93 10.10 -29.42
C ARG A 559 -43.31 9.55 -29.78
N GLY A 560 -43.49 8.24 -29.71
CA GLY A 560 -44.81 7.62 -29.88
C GLY A 560 -45.79 8.06 -28.79
N ALA A 561 -45.35 8.11 -27.53
CA ALA A 561 -46.15 8.63 -26.44
C ALA A 561 -46.46 10.13 -26.59
N GLU A 562 -45.50 10.93 -27.08
CA GLU A 562 -45.74 12.35 -27.40
C GLU A 562 -46.77 12.54 -28.52
N SER A 563 -46.79 11.64 -29.53
CA SER A 563 -47.78 11.68 -30.62
C SER A 563 -49.22 11.54 -30.13
N LEU A 564 -49.43 10.69 -29.11
CA LEU A 564 -50.75 10.50 -28.50
C LEU A 564 -51.26 11.75 -27.76
N LEU A 565 -50.38 12.68 -27.36
CA LEU A 565 -50.75 13.91 -26.68
C LEU A 565 -51.23 15.02 -27.62
N VAL A 566 -50.99 14.90 -28.94
CA VAL A 566 -51.47 15.86 -29.96
C VAL A 566 -52.94 15.63 -30.32
N ASP A 567 -53.68 14.87 -29.49
CA ASP A 567 -55.13 14.73 -29.60
C ASP A 567 -55.80 16.10 -29.38
N PRO A 568 -56.75 16.52 -30.25
CA PRO A 568 -57.47 17.79 -30.11
C PRO A 568 -58.22 17.98 -28.77
N ASN A 569 -58.40 16.92 -27.98
CA ASN A 569 -58.99 16.99 -26.63
C ASN A 569 -57.95 16.92 -25.48
N GLY A 570 -56.65 17.01 -25.78
CA GLY A 570 -55.57 16.96 -24.81
C GLY A 570 -55.45 18.22 -23.93
N PRO A 571 -54.71 18.15 -22.81
CA PRO A 571 -54.44 19.31 -21.96
C PRO A 571 -53.68 20.40 -22.73
N ILE A 572 -54.14 21.65 -22.60
CA ILE A 572 -53.63 22.84 -23.34
C ILE A 572 -52.34 23.41 -22.70
N ASP A 573 -51.88 22.85 -21.57
CA ASP A 573 -50.78 23.39 -20.78
C ASP A 573 -49.42 22.81 -21.24
N GLY A 574 -48.53 23.65 -21.77
CA GLY A 574 -47.18 23.25 -22.24
C GLY A 574 -46.72 23.93 -23.53
N GLN A 575 -45.54 23.51 -24.04
CA GLN A 575 -45.06 23.97 -25.35
C GLN A 575 -45.97 23.44 -26.47
N PRO A 576 -46.34 24.27 -27.47
CA PRO A 576 -47.18 23.83 -28.58
C PRO A 576 -46.45 22.75 -29.38
N LEU A 577 -47.08 21.57 -29.48
CA LEU A 577 -46.62 20.44 -30.27
C LEU A 577 -47.31 20.43 -31.64
N LEU A 578 -46.54 20.27 -32.71
CA LEU A 578 -47.05 20.12 -34.07
C LEU A 578 -46.80 18.69 -34.53
N ARG A 579 -47.85 17.98 -34.94
CA ARG A 579 -47.74 16.64 -35.53
C ARG A 579 -47.87 16.71 -37.04
N LEU A 580 -46.91 16.11 -37.75
CA LEU A 580 -46.96 15.92 -39.19
C LEU A 580 -47.02 14.41 -39.46
N SER A 581 -48.09 13.95 -40.10
CA SER A 581 -48.18 12.60 -40.65
C SER A 581 -48.33 12.67 -42.17
N VAL A 582 -47.56 11.86 -42.88
CA VAL A 582 -47.66 11.68 -44.33
C VAL A 582 -47.85 10.19 -44.62
N ALA A 583 -48.99 9.86 -45.23
CA ALA A 583 -49.34 8.50 -45.64
C ALA A 583 -49.52 8.44 -47.17
N ARG A 584 -48.88 7.47 -47.81
CA ARG A 584 -49.00 7.21 -49.25
C ARG A 584 -49.22 5.73 -49.51
N ARG A 585 -50.18 5.39 -50.37
CA ARG A 585 -50.48 3.99 -50.72
C ARG A 585 -49.21 3.27 -51.20
N GLY A 586 -48.86 2.17 -50.53
CA GLY A 586 -47.66 1.37 -50.83
C GLY A 586 -46.40 1.77 -50.05
N ARG A 587 -46.47 2.77 -49.17
CA ARG A 587 -45.41 3.14 -48.22
C ARG A 587 -45.96 3.15 -46.79
N PRO A 588 -45.13 2.84 -45.78
CA PRO A 588 -45.54 3.01 -44.38
C PRO A 588 -45.80 4.49 -44.09
N GLU A 589 -46.82 4.76 -43.27
CA GLU A 589 -47.10 6.10 -42.76
C GLU A 589 -45.89 6.62 -41.96
N GLN A 590 -45.48 7.85 -42.27
CA GLN A 590 -44.38 8.52 -41.56
C GLN A 590 -44.95 9.62 -40.70
N GLU A 591 -44.74 9.51 -39.39
CA GLU A 591 -45.25 10.46 -38.41
C GLU A 591 -44.10 11.08 -37.61
N ARG A 592 -44.17 12.40 -37.40
CA ARG A 592 -43.20 13.14 -36.57
C ARG A 592 -43.88 14.25 -35.79
N VAL A 593 -43.52 14.36 -34.52
CA VAL A 593 -43.97 15.42 -33.61
C VAL A 593 -42.84 16.40 -33.39
N PHE A 594 -43.15 17.69 -33.49
CA PHE A 594 -42.19 18.79 -33.36
C PHE A 594 -42.64 19.73 -32.23
N PRO A 595 -41.79 20.01 -31.24
CA PRO A 595 -42.04 21.12 -30.32
C PRO A 595 -41.76 22.45 -31.04
N LEU A 596 -42.70 23.39 -30.98
CA LEU A 596 -42.50 24.76 -31.47
C LEU A 596 -41.79 25.58 -30.39
N ARG A 597 -40.47 25.71 -30.51
CA ARG A 597 -39.66 26.53 -29.60
C ARG A 597 -39.87 28.02 -29.89
N ALA A 598 -40.12 28.81 -28.85
CA ALA A 598 -40.25 30.27 -28.97
C ALA A 598 -39.02 30.93 -29.63
N ALA A 599 -37.82 30.41 -29.39
CA ALA A 599 -36.58 30.90 -30.00
C ALA A 599 -36.51 30.68 -31.52
N GLU A 600 -37.23 29.69 -32.05
CA GLU A 600 -37.23 29.32 -33.47
C GLU A 600 -38.46 29.86 -34.21
N GLU A 601 -39.46 30.36 -33.49
CA GLU A 601 -40.78 30.76 -34.01
C GLU A 601 -40.68 31.79 -35.13
N SER A 602 -39.85 32.82 -34.98
CA SER A 602 -39.62 33.83 -36.02
C SER A 602 -38.98 33.26 -37.30
N ARG A 603 -38.05 32.29 -37.17
CA ARG A 603 -37.42 31.62 -38.32
C ARG A 603 -38.41 30.69 -39.01
N ILE A 604 -39.17 29.93 -38.24
CA ILE A 604 -40.21 29.01 -38.74
C ILE A 604 -41.32 29.81 -39.44
N ALA A 605 -41.76 30.94 -38.86
CA ALA A 605 -42.74 31.84 -39.46
C ALA A 605 -42.23 32.43 -40.79
N ALA A 606 -40.98 32.92 -40.83
CA ALA A 606 -40.39 33.42 -42.07
C ALA A 606 -40.27 32.33 -43.15
N LEU A 607 -39.96 31.09 -42.78
CA LEU A 607 -39.92 29.97 -43.71
C LEU A 607 -41.31 29.59 -44.21
N ARG A 608 -42.30 29.53 -43.30
CA ARG A 608 -43.72 29.32 -43.63
C ARG A 608 -44.19 30.36 -44.63
N ASP A 609 -43.91 31.64 -44.39
CA ASP A 609 -44.35 32.73 -45.26
C ASP A 609 -43.69 32.64 -46.65
N ARG A 610 -42.40 32.27 -46.73
CA ARG A 610 -41.72 31.98 -48.01
C ARG A 610 -42.34 30.80 -48.77
N ILE A 611 -42.72 29.74 -48.06
CA ILE A 611 -43.40 28.57 -48.64
C ILE A 611 -44.76 29.00 -49.19
N LEU A 612 -45.56 29.72 -48.39
CA LEU A 612 -46.87 30.22 -48.79
C LEU A 612 -46.78 31.20 -49.97
N ASP A 613 -45.79 32.10 -49.99
CA ASP A 613 -45.55 33.00 -51.11
C ASP A 613 -45.20 32.24 -52.40
N THR A 614 -44.43 31.15 -52.29
CA THR A 614 -44.07 30.33 -53.44
C THR A 614 -45.30 29.62 -54.02
N VAL A 615 -46.22 29.18 -53.16
CA VAL A 615 -47.48 28.56 -53.55
C VAL A 615 -48.47 29.57 -54.13
N ARG A 616 -48.52 30.80 -53.57
CA ARG A 616 -49.49 31.85 -53.94
C ARG A 616 -49.06 32.74 -55.10
N ARG A 617 -47.78 32.69 -55.53
CA ARG A 617 -47.29 33.51 -56.66
C ARG A 617 -47.96 33.11 -57.98
N PRO A 618 -48.71 34.02 -58.66
CA PRO A 618 -49.19 33.76 -60.00
C PRO A 618 -47.98 33.79 -60.96
N ARG A 619 -47.65 32.66 -61.57
CA ARG A 619 -46.69 32.62 -62.69
C ARG A 619 -47.44 32.97 -63.97
N ALA A 620 -46.89 33.90 -64.74
CA ALA A 620 -47.50 34.50 -65.94
C ALA A 620 -47.90 33.51 -67.07
N GLU A 621 -47.57 32.22 -66.95
CA GLU A 621 -47.90 31.20 -67.97
C GLU A 621 -48.41 29.86 -67.37
N ALA A 622 -48.71 29.79 -66.06
CA ALA A 622 -49.28 28.59 -65.44
C ALA A 622 -50.45 28.95 -64.52
N ALA A 623 -51.56 28.22 -64.64
CA ALA A 623 -52.71 28.34 -63.76
C ALA A 623 -52.26 28.29 -62.29
N ALA A 624 -52.85 29.14 -61.44
CA ALA A 624 -52.59 29.14 -60.01
C ALA A 624 -52.68 27.70 -59.47
N CYS A 625 -51.69 27.28 -58.68
CA CYS A 625 -51.71 25.97 -58.04
C CYS A 625 -52.96 25.90 -57.16
N ASP A 626 -53.88 24.98 -57.45
CA ASP A 626 -55.06 24.80 -56.60
C ASP A 626 -54.60 24.32 -55.21
N SER A 627 -55.39 24.60 -54.17
CA SER A 627 -55.09 24.27 -52.78
C SER A 627 -54.72 22.79 -52.62
N GLU A 628 -55.38 21.89 -53.36
CA GLU A 628 -55.07 20.46 -53.36
C GLU A 628 -53.69 20.13 -53.95
N GLN A 629 -53.29 20.79 -55.03
CA GLN A 629 -51.98 20.58 -55.66
C GLN A 629 -50.84 21.10 -54.77
N ALA A 630 -51.07 22.22 -54.08
CA ALA A 630 -50.13 22.76 -53.11
C ALA A 630 -49.96 21.84 -51.90
N LEU A 631 -51.06 21.30 -51.36
CA LEU A 631 -51.01 20.35 -50.24
C LEU A 631 -50.35 19.03 -50.66
N ALA A 632 -50.62 18.52 -51.86
CA ALA A 632 -49.95 17.33 -52.39
C ALA A 632 -48.43 17.57 -52.56
N ALA A 633 -48.02 18.74 -53.07
CA ALA A 633 -46.61 19.11 -53.19
C ALA A 633 -45.93 19.24 -51.82
N LEU A 634 -46.62 19.81 -50.83
CA LEU A 634 -46.12 19.89 -49.45
C LEU A 634 -46.00 18.51 -48.81
N ALA A 635 -46.96 17.61 -49.03
CA ALA A 635 -46.89 16.23 -48.55
C ALA A 635 -45.71 15.47 -49.16
N LEU A 636 -45.46 15.61 -50.47
CA LEU A 636 -44.30 14.99 -51.14
C LEU A 636 -42.96 15.60 -50.70
N ALA A 637 -42.92 16.91 -50.46
CA ALA A 637 -41.73 17.59 -49.93
C ALA A 637 -41.46 17.16 -48.48
N ALA A 638 -42.51 17.06 -47.66
CA ALA A 638 -42.43 16.53 -46.30
C ALA A 638 -41.95 15.07 -46.30
N GLU A 639 -42.50 14.20 -47.15
CA GLU A 639 -42.04 12.81 -47.32
C GLU A 639 -40.54 12.76 -47.66
N SER A 640 -40.09 13.61 -48.59
CA SER A 640 -38.66 13.67 -48.99
C SER A 640 -37.75 14.17 -47.85
N LEU A 641 -38.23 15.09 -47.01
CA LEU A 641 -37.48 15.61 -45.86
C LEU A 641 -37.46 14.61 -44.70
N LEU A 642 -38.55 13.87 -44.49
CA LEU A 642 -38.65 12.81 -43.50
C LEU A 642 -37.77 11.61 -43.88
N ASP A 643 -37.79 11.18 -45.16
CA ASP A 643 -36.89 10.16 -45.72
C ASP A 643 -35.40 10.56 -45.58
N GLY A 644 -35.07 11.84 -45.77
CA GLY A 644 -33.70 12.36 -45.63
C GLY A 644 -33.20 12.48 -44.19
N ALA A 645 -34.11 12.57 -43.21
CA ALA A 645 -33.77 12.72 -41.79
C ALA A 645 -33.55 11.37 -41.08
N ASP A 646 -34.05 10.26 -41.63
CA ASP A 646 -33.89 8.90 -41.09
C ASP A 646 -32.70 8.14 -41.71
N GLY A 647 -31.71 8.87 -42.25
CA GLY A 647 -30.55 8.41 -43.00
C GLY A 647 -29.97 7.04 -42.60
N SER A 648 -30.48 5.99 -43.26
CA SER A 648 -29.74 4.77 -43.51
C SER A 648 -28.73 5.09 -44.61
N GLN A 649 -27.43 4.97 -44.29
CA GLN A 649 -26.39 4.95 -45.31
C GLN A 649 -26.67 3.80 -46.27
N PRO A 650 -26.66 4.01 -47.61
CA PRO A 650 -26.75 2.89 -48.53
C PRO A 650 -25.44 2.10 -48.47
N GLU A 651 -25.55 0.81 -48.13
CA GLU A 651 -24.50 -0.17 -48.34
C GLU A 651 -24.01 -0.05 -49.80
N ARG A 652 -22.72 0.26 -49.96
CA ARG A 652 -22.02 0.02 -51.22
C ARG A 652 -21.89 -1.48 -51.42
N GLY A 653 -22.91 -2.11 -51.99
CA GLY A 653 -22.81 -3.41 -52.61
C GLY A 653 -21.95 -3.32 -53.88
N GLY A 654 -20.66 -3.56 -53.73
CA GLY A 654 -19.76 -3.84 -54.84
C GLY A 654 -19.91 -5.31 -55.27
N ARG A 655 -20.07 -5.51 -56.58
CA ARG A 655 -19.76 -6.78 -57.25
C ARG A 655 -18.31 -7.17 -57.05
#